data_AF-A0A2H5Y299-F1
#
_entry.id   AF-A0A2H5Y299-F1
#
_cell.length_a   1.000
_cell.length_b   1.000
_cell.length_c   1.000
_cell.angle_alpha   90.00
_cell.angle_beta   90.00
_cell.angle_gamma   90.00
#
_symmetry.space_group_name_H-M   'P 1'
#
loop_
_entity.id
_entity.type
_entity.pdbx_description
1 polymer ?
#
loop_
_entity_poly.entity_id
_entity_poly.type
_entity_poly.pdbx_seq_one_letter_code
_entity_poly.pdbx_strand_id
1 'polypeptide(L)'
;MKAAVRVFLVLVTAATGMAQNIVNSGVLNNNGTIIVKSHFINQASGQINNNGTIRFTSNTGEFRNGNSNLAQIVNNGWFEFRGTDNRFTDLSSNPAGTTALGVACDFRVPGNMRYTASSGTQNVQARYYTNLEMAGASQKAIPDAVYVSGTYDVVSGSGDRTYTGTFYYDGTSDQTIFAETAMSGSVNRYNNLAIMTGSGACAVGSSTKTIADNQTISLLGNFSSAANTTLDLKGQLFANDVTANGPITINDPTPGTTFAELRSSGIASYAANVTVTAGLFHVAGGTATVQSGATLSLANSTNAQLQLDNGTTLDIAGVLQNNLPARTNWTFDAGSTLRFTATAPGQTIPYTVASNPYGNVFTSGGTKQTESGGNVYVAGNLTVESDNITVATGQTWIMTSPTASVTYSGAGANSEVVGAMQRALSGTGTYTFNNAQTQVTFTAGTLPSTMTITALPGTSPNNYDNTRDVQRKVTVSWAGSNNWTATFRVGYKASDIPATWSPGVSESNLRFYESPSAGTPEKVATGQPYNRSAAGAGLGYIELAGIQGTGTPVPNGFGYIASGNDLLLRGGPSVFYAIAHGRWSNPATWDEGAEPSPTDEVVIDGFTVHAGYVRTIDNYTGNEAYPTQLAAKITIGSSPNSALLFGSTSGAKTFALNYGTGIPGELINNRQGTATISSGTPDTGSSPIDAGLVVYTTAGNEVTLQIPGGLTNASGATIHNFGTIEVGP
;
A
#
# COMPACT_ATOMS: atom_id res chain seq x y z
N MET A 1 46.79 63.48 -23.87
CA MET A 1 48.01 62.73 -24.23
C MET A 1 47.93 61.36 -23.56
N LYS A 2 47.66 60.28 -24.31
CA LYS A 2 47.65 58.90 -23.80
C LYS A 2 49.03 58.30 -24.03
N ALA A 3 49.82 58.13 -22.97
CA ALA A 3 51.08 57.41 -23.04
C ALA A 3 50.79 55.91 -23.15
N ALA A 4 50.92 55.36 -24.36
CA ALA A 4 50.92 53.92 -24.59
C ALA A 4 52.29 53.37 -24.16
N VAL A 5 52.36 52.79 -22.97
CA VAL A 5 53.51 51.96 -22.56
C VAL A 5 53.41 50.64 -23.32
N ARG A 6 54.15 50.54 -24.43
CA ARG A 6 54.43 49.26 -25.09
C ARG A 6 55.44 48.51 -24.23
N VAL A 7 54.98 47.45 -23.55
CA VAL A 7 55.89 46.54 -22.84
C VAL A 7 56.70 45.75 -23.87
N PHE A 8 58.02 45.86 -23.75
CA PHE A 8 58.99 45.07 -24.50
C PHE A 8 58.91 43.60 -24.07
N LEU A 9 58.66 42.70 -25.02
CA LEU A 9 58.95 41.28 -24.84
C LEU A 9 60.47 41.14 -24.85
N VAL A 10 61.10 40.98 -23.69
CA VAL A 10 62.53 40.65 -23.62
C VAL A 10 62.68 39.18 -24.04
N LEU A 11 63.01 38.97 -25.31
CA LEU A 11 63.47 37.67 -25.80
C LEU A 11 64.97 37.55 -25.50
N VAL A 12 65.35 36.97 -24.36
CA VAL A 12 66.75 36.62 -24.10
C VAL A 12 67.06 35.33 -24.85
N THR A 13 67.69 35.43 -26.02
CA THR A 13 68.36 34.29 -26.66
C THR A 13 69.64 33.99 -25.90
N ALA A 14 69.58 33.05 -24.96
CA ALA A 14 70.76 32.40 -24.41
C ALA A 14 70.66 30.89 -24.65
N ALA A 15 71.67 30.35 -25.32
CA ALA A 15 71.88 28.93 -25.50
C ALA A 15 72.21 28.30 -24.14
N THR A 16 71.24 27.62 -23.52
CA THR A 16 71.35 26.50 -22.56
C THR A 16 69.92 26.21 -22.06
N GLY A 17 69.57 24.92 -21.95
CA GLY A 17 68.19 24.44 -21.74
C GLY A 17 67.56 24.71 -20.37
N MET A 18 67.55 25.95 -19.90
CA MET A 18 66.77 26.35 -18.71
C MET A 18 65.38 26.83 -19.13
N ALA A 19 64.35 26.13 -18.67
CA ALA A 19 62.96 26.54 -18.86
C ALA A 19 62.72 27.88 -18.11
N GLN A 20 62.41 28.96 -18.83
CA GLN A 20 62.15 30.27 -18.23
C GLN A 20 60.67 30.49 -17.94
N ASN A 21 60.39 31.20 -16.85
CA ASN A 21 59.04 31.66 -16.53
C ASN A 21 58.65 32.81 -17.46
N ILE A 22 57.38 32.86 -17.85
CA ILE A 22 56.79 34.03 -18.51
C ILE A 22 56.11 34.86 -17.42
N VAL A 23 56.51 36.13 -17.27
CA VAL A 23 55.93 37.03 -16.26
C VAL A 23 55.17 38.16 -16.95
N ASN A 24 53.87 38.27 -16.69
CA ASN A 24 53.02 39.36 -17.16
C ASN A 24 52.73 40.33 -16.02
N SER A 25 53.24 41.55 -16.12
CA SER A 25 52.96 42.66 -15.18
C SER A 25 52.10 43.77 -15.80
N GLY A 26 51.72 43.64 -17.08
CA GLY A 26 50.98 44.64 -17.86
C GLY A 26 49.85 44.01 -18.67
N VAL A 27 49.63 44.45 -19.91
CA VAL A 27 48.58 43.90 -20.78
C VAL A 27 49.18 42.91 -21.78
N LEU A 28 48.81 41.63 -21.69
CA LEU A 28 49.13 40.61 -22.67
C LEU A 28 48.00 40.46 -23.68
N ASN A 29 48.25 40.81 -24.94
CA ASN A 29 47.33 40.53 -26.05
C ASN A 29 47.88 39.35 -26.88
N ASN A 30 47.28 38.17 -26.76
CA ASN A 30 47.69 36.99 -27.51
C ASN A 30 46.70 36.65 -28.63
N ASN A 31 47.15 36.68 -29.88
CA ASN A 31 46.41 36.21 -31.04
C ASN A 31 47.04 34.97 -31.70
N GLY A 32 48.12 34.42 -31.11
CA GLY A 32 48.89 33.29 -31.65
C GLY A 32 49.09 32.20 -30.59
N THR A 33 50.16 31.42 -30.71
CA THR A 33 50.50 30.41 -29.68
C THR A 33 51.67 30.89 -28.82
N ILE A 34 51.45 30.98 -27.51
CA ILE A 34 52.50 31.14 -26.49
C ILE A 34 52.82 29.75 -25.93
N ILE A 35 54.08 29.33 -26.01
CA ILE A 35 54.55 28.06 -25.45
C ILE A 35 55.23 28.32 -24.11
N VAL A 36 54.64 27.80 -23.04
CA VAL A 36 55.13 27.88 -21.66
C VAL A 36 55.87 26.58 -21.32
N LYS A 37 57.20 26.69 -21.17
CA LYS A 37 58.07 25.55 -20.80
C LYS A 37 58.33 25.43 -19.29
N SER A 38 57.96 26.44 -18.50
CA SER A 38 58.01 26.45 -17.02
C SER A 38 56.67 26.96 -16.48
N HIS A 39 56.65 28.11 -15.80
CA HIS A 39 55.44 28.74 -15.27
C HIS A 39 55.05 29.97 -16.09
N PHE A 40 53.74 30.28 -16.10
CA PHE A 40 53.20 31.56 -16.54
C PHE A 40 52.72 32.30 -15.30
N ILE A 41 53.26 33.50 -15.04
CA ILE A 41 53.01 34.28 -13.83
C ILE A 41 52.31 35.57 -14.24
N ASN A 42 51.00 35.64 -14.02
CA ASN A 42 50.22 36.87 -14.14
C ASN A 42 50.26 37.62 -12.81
N GLN A 43 50.97 38.74 -12.74
CA GLN A 43 51.08 39.55 -11.53
C GLN A 43 49.73 40.21 -11.18
N ALA A 44 49.65 40.83 -10.00
CA ALA A 44 48.41 41.49 -9.52
C ALA A 44 47.87 42.57 -10.48
N SER A 45 48.74 43.27 -11.21
CA SER A 45 48.38 44.26 -12.23
C SER A 45 48.23 43.68 -13.64
N GLY A 46 48.50 42.39 -13.83
CA GLY A 46 48.54 41.74 -15.13
C GLY A 46 47.15 41.53 -15.72
N GLN A 47 46.95 41.98 -16.95
CA GLN A 47 45.74 41.77 -17.76
C GLN A 47 46.06 40.82 -18.92
N ILE A 48 45.11 39.96 -19.28
CA ILE A 48 45.26 38.99 -20.37
C ILE A 48 44.05 39.10 -21.29
N ASN A 49 44.31 39.31 -22.57
CA ASN A 49 43.36 39.18 -23.67
C ASN A 49 43.88 38.07 -24.60
N ASN A 50 43.42 36.83 -24.39
CA ASN A 50 43.83 35.67 -25.16
C ASN A 50 42.77 35.30 -26.21
N ASN A 51 43.07 35.54 -27.48
CA ASN A 51 42.33 35.01 -28.63
C ASN A 51 43.05 33.83 -29.31
N GLY A 52 44.28 33.51 -28.86
CA GLY A 52 45.10 32.41 -29.36
C GLY A 52 45.22 31.26 -28.37
N THR A 53 46.37 30.59 -28.30
CA THR A 53 46.62 29.49 -27.34
C THR A 53 47.75 29.84 -26.39
N ILE A 54 47.56 29.67 -25.08
CA ILE A 54 48.63 29.63 -24.09
C ILE A 54 48.82 28.16 -23.71
N ARG A 55 49.94 27.58 -24.15
CA ARG A 55 50.22 26.14 -24.14
C ARG A 55 51.33 25.79 -23.17
N PHE A 56 51.03 24.98 -22.17
CA PHE A 56 52.01 24.45 -21.22
C PHE A 56 52.52 23.10 -21.73
N THR A 57 53.84 23.00 -21.93
CA THR A 57 54.49 21.76 -22.41
C THR A 57 55.31 21.05 -21.34
N SER A 58 55.55 21.69 -20.19
CA SER A 58 56.15 21.03 -19.03
C SER A 58 55.12 20.22 -18.27
N ASN A 59 55.53 19.07 -17.72
CA ASN A 59 54.68 18.24 -16.86
C ASN A 59 54.19 18.97 -15.61
N THR A 60 54.95 19.92 -15.07
CA THR A 60 54.65 20.59 -13.79
C THR A 60 54.49 22.10 -13.94
N GLY A 61 54.29 22.59 -15.17
CA GLY A 61 54.08 24.02 -15.42
C GLY A 61 52.83 24.57 -14.72
N GLU A 62 52.94 25.77 -14.16
CA GLU A 62 51.84 26.40 -13.40
C GLU A 62 51.43 27.71 -14.04
N PHE A 63 50.11 27.96 -14.10
CA PHE A 63 49.55 29.28 -14.31
C PHE A 63 49.32 29.93 -12.94
N ARG A 64 50.24 30.82 -12.55
CA ARG A 64 50.16 31.58 -11.30
C ARG A 64 49.46 32.90 -11.55
N ASN A 65 48.37 33.16 -10.85
CA ASN A 65 47.62 34.41 -10.99
C ASN A 65 47.58 35.20 -9.68
N GLY A 66 47.94 36.48 -9.75
CA GLY A 66 47.80 37.43 -8.66
C GLY A 66 46.69 38.45 -8.86
N ASN A 67 46.07 38.50 -10.05
CA ASN A 67 45.01 39.47 -10.32
C ASN A 67 43.68 38.97 -9.73
N SER A 68 43.13 39.69 -8.75
CA SER A 68 41.88 39.33 -8.07
C SER A 68 40.62 39.69 -8.86
N ASN A 69 40.74 40.38 -9.98
CA ASN A 69 39.61 40.73 -10.84
C ASN A 69 39.59 39.85 -12.10
N LEU A 70 38.68 38.86 -12.12
CA LEU A 70 38.58 37.92 -13.25
C LEU A 70 38.31 38.61 -14.59
N ALA A 71 37.63 39.77 -14.58
CA ALA A 71 37.34 40.54 -15.80
C ALA A 71 38.62 41.03 -16.52
N GLN A 72 39.78 41.00 -15.85
CA GLN A 72 41.07 41.32 -16.45
C GLN A 72 41.70 40.14 -17.19
N ILE A 73 41.06 38.97 -17.19
CA ILE A 73 41.53 37.75 -17.84
C ILE A 73 40.44 37.29 -18.81
N VAL A 74 40.49 37.84 -20.02
CA VAL A 74 39.60 37.48 -21.12
C VAL A 74 40.27 36.39 -21.94
N ASN A 75 39.62 35.23 -22.04
CA ASN A 75 40.09 34.10 -22.83
C ASN A 75 39.02 33.68 -23.86
N ASN A 76 39.15 34.18 -25.09
CA ASN A 76 38.35 33.72 -26.24
C ASN A 76 39.05 32.59 -27.01
N GLY A 77 40.33 32.34 -26.71
CA GLY A 77 41.13 31.27 -27.27
C GLY A 77 41.18 30.04 -26.36
N TRP A 78 42.38 29.51 -26.14
CA TRP A 78 42.63 28.29 -25.36
C TRP A 78 43.71 28.47 -24.29
N PHE A 79 43.42 28.00 -23.08
CA PHE A 79 44.44 27.49 -22.18
C PHE A 79 44.64 26.00 -22.49
N GLU A 80 45.88 25.57 -22.74
CA GLU A 80 46.16 24.20 -23.14
C GLU A 80 47.25 23.59 -22.26
N PHE A 81 46.92 22.52 -21.54
CA PHE A 81 47.86 21.72 -20.75
C PHE A 81 48.24 20.46 -21.52
N ARG A 82 49.54 20.33 -21.86
CA ARG A 82 50.13 19.10 -22.42
C ARG A 82 50.95 18.29 -21.41
N GLY A 83 51.21 18.85 -20.24
CA GLY A 83 51.89 18.18 -19.15
C GLY A 83 50.95 17.31 -18.32
N THR A 84 51.52 16.41 -17.52
CA THR A 84 50.76 15.48 -16.66
C THR A 84 50.14 16.15 -15.42
N ASP A 85 50.77 17.19 -14.88
CA ASP A 85 50.47 17.77 -13.57
C ASP A 85 50.44 19.31 -13.60
N ASN A 86 49.96 19.89 -14.71
CA ASN A 86 49.82 21.34 -14.81
C ASN A 86 48.76 21.87 -13.84
N ARG A 87 48.99 23.07 -13.28
CA ARG A 87 48.17 23.62 -12.20
C ARG A 87 47.83 25.09 -12.40
N PHE A 88 46.62 25.48 -11.97
CA PHE A 88 46.30 26.87 -11.65
C PHE A 88 46.56 27.12 -10.16
N THR A 89 47.29 28.19 -9.84
CA THR A 89 47.64 28.58 -8.47
C THR A 89 47.58 30.11 -8.31
N ASP A 90 47.66 30.59 -7.07
CA ASP A 90 48.02 31.98 -6.79
C ASP A 90 49.52 32.23 -7.01
N LEU A 91 50.00 33.45 -6.71
CA LEU A 91 51.43 33.81 -6.81
C LEU A 91 52.33 33.02 -5.84
N SER A 92 51.77 32.47 -4.76
CA SER A 92 52.46 31.65 -3.76
C SER A 92 52.50 30.17 -4.12
N SER A 93 52.07 29.80 -5.34
CA SER A 93 51.92 28.41 -5.80
C SER A 93 50.89 27.61 -4.99
N ASN A 94 49.94 28.30 -4.34
CA ASN A 94 48.85 27.66 -3.62
C ASN A 94 47.64 27.44 -4.56
N PRO A 95 47.25 26.18 -4.84
CA PRO A 95 46.09 25.88 -5.66
C PRO A 95 44.75 26.27 -4.99
N ALA A 96 44.72 26.49 -3.68
CA ALA A 96 43.53 26.96 -2.96
C ALA A 96 43.56 28.48 -2.70
N GLY A 97 44.55 29.21 -3.24
CA GLY A 97 44.62 30.66 -3.10
C GLY A 97 43.45 31.36 -3.80
N THR A 98 42.99 32.47 -3.24
CA THR A 98 41.78 33.18 -3.71
C THR A 98 41.90 33.76 -5.12
N THR A 99 43.12 33.95 -5.62
CA THR A 99 43.39 34.40 -6.99
C THR A 99 43.76 33.24 -7.93
N ALA A 100 43.79 31.99 -7.46
CA ALA A 100 43.98 30.85 -8.35
C ALA A 100 42.75 30.69 -9.26
N LEU A 101 42.95 30.59 -10.58
CA LEU A 101 41.82 30.42 -11.49
C LEU A 101 41.07 29.11 -11.21
N GLY A 102 39.74 29.19 -11.21
CA GLY A 102 38.83 28.08 -10.97
C GLY A 102 38.68 27.68 -9.51
N VAL A 103 39.18 28.47 -8.55
CA VAL A 103 39.05 28.16 -7.11
C VAL A 103 37.61 28.31 -6.60
N ALA A 104 36.82 29.16 -7.24
CA ALA A 104 35.43 29.43 -6.92
C ALA A 104 34.59 29.60 -8.18
N CYS A 105 33.26 29.50 -8.04
CA CYS A 105 32.32 29.55 -9.14
C CYS A 105 32.18 30.93 -9.81
N ASP A 106 32.52 32.02 -9.13
CA ASP A 106 32.60 33.39 -9.66
C ASP A 106 34.01 33.73 -10.14
N PHE A 107 35.00 32.90 -9.80
CA PHE A 107 36.40 33.02 -10.18
C PHE A 107 36.86 31.84 -11.05
N ARG A 108 36.04 31.45 -12.03
CA ARG A 108 36.25 30.29 -12.91
C ARG A 108 37.49 30.43 -13.78
N VAL A 109 38.01 29.31 -14.29
CA VAL A 109 38.92 29.36 -15.45
C VAL A 109 38.13 29.89 -16.65
N PRO A 110 38.45 31.10 -17.15
CA PRO A 110 37.64 31.75 -18.18
C PRO A 110 37.86 31.09 -19.54
N GLY A 111 36.81 31.04 -20.35
CA GLY A 111 36.88 30.56 -21.73
C GLY A 111 37.15 29.06 -21.86
N ASN A 112 37.97 28.69 -22.84
CA ASN A 112 38.25 27.29 -23.15
C ASN A 112 39.51 26.78 -22.48
N MET A 113 39.39 25.64 -21.81
CA MET A 113 40.48 24.87 -21.22
C MET A 113 40.59 23.51 -21.92
N ARG A 114 41.81 23.11 -22.30
CA ARG A 114 42.09 21.83 -22.97
C ARG A 114 43.19 21.04 -22.25
N TYR A 115 42.91 19.77 -21.97
CA TYR A 115 43.89 18.79 -21.50
C TYR A 115 44.24 17.85 -22.66
N THR A 116 45.47 17.91 -23.19
CA THR A 116 45.87 17.23 -24.44
C THR A 116 47.22 16.51 -24.41
N ALA A 117 47.65 16.00 -23.26
CA ALA A 117 48.87 15.18 -23.19
C ALA A 117 48.77 13.95 -24.11
N SER A 118 49.91 13.53 -24.68
CA SER A 118 49.99 12.45 -25.66
C SER A 118 50.29 11.07 -25.06
N SER A 119 50.75 11.01 -23.81
CA SER A 119 51.15 9.77 -23.13
C SER A 119 51.08 9.92 -21.61
N GLY A 120 51.06 8.79 -20.90
CA GLY A 120 50.98 8.75 -19.44
C GLY A 120 49.58 9.06 -18.90
N THR A 121 49.50 9.41 -17.61
CA THR A 121 48.26 9.86 -16.95
C THR A 121 48.34 11.37 -16.76
N GLN A 122 47.35 12.08 -17.28
CA GLN A 122 47.19 13.52 -17.14
C GLN A 122 46.15 13.82 -16.07
N ASN A 123 46.58 14.50 -15.02
CA ASN A 123 45.75 14.86 -13.88
C ASN A 123 44.96 16.14 -14.20
N VAL A 124 43.64 16.00 -14.26
CA VAL A 124 42.71 17.13 -14.34
C VAL A 124 42.62 17.76 -12.95
N GLN A 125 42.47 19.08 -12.87
CA GLN A 125 42.37 19.77 -11.59
C GLN A 125 40.91 19.90 -11.14
N ALA A 126 40.67 19.72 -9.83
CA ALA A 126 39.39 20.03 -9.19
C ALA A 126 39.16 21.55 -9.20
N ARG A 127 38.34 22.04 -10.14
CA ARG A 127 38.14 23.46 -10.46
C ARG A 127 36.79 23.73 -11.08
N TYR A 128 36.41 25.00 -11.07
CA TYR A 128 35.36 25.56 -11.90
C TYR A 128 35.91 26.01 -13.26
N TYR A 129 35.44 25.39 -14.33
CA TYR A 129 35.75 25.71 -15.72
C TYR A 129 34.55 26.37 -16.39
N THR A 130 34.79 27.32 -17.30
CA THR A 130 33.76 27.76 -18.23
C THR A 130 33.50 26.68 -19.28
N ASN A 131 34.50 26.34 -20.10
CA ASN A 131 34.47 25.20 -21.03
C ASN A 131 35.69 24.29 -20.79
N LEU A 132 35.48 22.99 -20.88
CA LEU A 132 36.51 21.98 -20.63
C LEU A 132 36.53 20.94 -21.75
N GLU A 133 37.68 20.80 -22.40
CA GLU A 133 37.91 19.83 -23.47
C GLU A 133 38.95 18.77 -23.05
N MET A 134 38.61 17.49 -23.25
CA MET A 134 39.55 16.38 -23.14
C MET A 134 39.99 15.93 -24.53
N ALA A 135 41.31 15.94 -24.77
CA ALA A 135 41.92 15.56 -26.03
C ALA A 135 43.22 14.78 -25.79
N GLY A 136 43.82 14.27 -26.86
CA GLY A 136 45.11 13.57 -26.82
C GLY A 136 45.07 12.21 -26.12
N ALA A 137 45.98 11.32 -26.52
CA ALA A 137 45.91 9.89 -26.18
C ALA A 137 46.26 9.52 -24.72
N SER A 138 46.68 10.47 -23.87
CA SER A 138 46.98 10.16 -22.47
C SER A 138 45.71 9.79 -21.69
N GLN A 139 45.82 8.89 -20.72
CA GLN A 139 44.76 8.68 -19.72
C GLN A 139 44.49 10.00 -18.99
N LYS A 140 43.25 10.27 -18.60
CA LYS A 140 42.81 11.41 -17.80
C LYS A 140 42.36 10.92 -16.42
N ALA A 141 43.03 11.39 -15.38
CA ALA A 141 42.55 11.21 -14.00
C ALA A 141 41.72 12.43 -13.62
N ILE A 142 40.41 12.22 -13.44
CA ILE A 142 39.44 13.28 -13.14
C ILE A 142 39.07 13.17 -11.64
N PRO A 143 39.48 14.15 -10.83
CA PRO A 143 39.20 14.13 -9.40
C PRO A 143 37.73 14.46 -9.12
N ASP A 144 37.35 14.34 -7.84
CA ASP A 144 36.14 14.99 -7.34
C ASP A 144 36.16 16.51 -7.56
N ALA A 145 34.99 17.14 -7.55
CA ALA A 145 34.82 18.60 -7.59
C ALA A 145 35.38 19.26 -8.88
N VAL A 146 35.10 18.65 -10.04
CA VAL A 146 35.28 19.29 -11.36
C VAL A 146 33.93 19.82 -11.84
N TYR A 147 33.85 21.13 -12.07
CA TYR A 147 32.63 21.83 -12.47
C TYR A 147 32.79 22.45 -13.86
N VAL A 148 31.79 22.28 -14.73
CA VAL A 148 31.77 22.85 -16.08
C VAL A 148 30.44 23.57 -16.28
N SER A 149 30.48 24.88 -16.53
CA SER A 149 29.26 25.69 -16.72
C SER A 149 28.77 25.79 -18.15
N GLY A 150 29.68 25.59 -19.11
CA GLY A 150 29.45 25.70 -20.55
C GLY A 150 29.59 24.34 -21.20
N THR A 151 30.52 24.20 -22.14
CA THR A 151 30.69 22.93 -22.86
C THR A 151 31.71 22.03 -22.18
N TYR A 152 31.32 20.78 -21.89
CA TYR A 152 32.25 19.68 -21.67
C TYR A 152 32.31 18.84 -22.96
N ASP A 153 33.48 18.80 -23.59
CA ASP A 153 33.69 18.10 -24.85
C ASP A 153 34.83 17.10 -24.73
N VAL A 154 34.66 15.94 -25.36
CA VAL A 154 35.73 14.95 -25.45
C VAL A 154 35.96 14.56 -26.89
N VAL A 155 37.14 14.93 -27.36
CA VAL A 155 37.57 14.76 -28.74
C VAL A 155 37.84 13.28 -29.02
N SER A 156 37.40 12.82 -30.20
CA SER A 156 37.72 11.48 -30.69
C SER A 156 39.23 11.19 -30.62
N GLY A 157 39.59 10.05 -30.03
CA GLY A 157 40.98 9.67 -29.78
C GLY A 157 41.59 10.26 -28.50
N SER A 158 40.81 10.92 -27.65
CA SER A 158 41.20 11.18 -26.26
C SER A 158 41.44 9.86 -25.53
N GLY A 159 42.47 9.81 -24.70
CA GLY A 159 42.70 8.67 -23.82
C GLY A 159 41.64 8.54 -22.73
N ASP A 160 41.68 7.39 -22.09
CA ASP A 160 40.71 6.91 -21.11
C ASP A 160 40.52 7.84 -19.91
N ARG A 161 39.28 8.04 -19.45
CA ARG A 161 38.93 8.83 -18.27
C ARG A 161 38.64 7.95 -17.07
N THR A 162 39.27 8.28 -15.93
CA THR A 162 39.01 7.66 -14.64
C THR A 162 38.53 8.71 -13.66
N TYR A 163 37.32 8.53 -13.13
CA TYR A 163 36.67 9.46 -12.20
C TYR A 163 36.79 8.93 -10.76
N THR A 164 37.26 9.74 -9.82
CA THR A 164 37.36 9.34 -8.40
C THR A 164 36.25 9.93 -7.53
N GLY A 165 35.42 10.85 -8.05
CA GLY A 165 34.34 11.49 -7.31
C GLY A 165 33.22 12.01 -8.21
N THR A 166 32.68 13.17 -7.87
CA THR A 166 31.56 13.80 -8.54
C THR A 166 32.02 14.78 -9.60
N PHE A 167 31.52 14.57 -10.83
CA PHE A 167 31.62 15.52 -11.92
C PHE A 167 30.35 16.37 -11.97
N TYR A 168 30.50 17.68 -12.14
CA TYR A 168 29.40 18.64 -12.07
C TYR A 168 29.20 19.34 -13.42
N TYR A 169 28.01 19.20 -13.97
CA TYR A 169 27.50 20.12 -14.98
C TYR A 169 26.78 21.26 -14.23
N ASP A 170 27.43 22.40 -14.14
CA ASP A 170 26.92 23.56 -13.41
C ASP A 170 26.52 24.71 -14.35
N GLY A 171 26.23 25.90 -13.83
CA GLY A 171 25.86 27.04 -14.65
C GLY A 171 24.39 27.08 -15.10
N THR A 172 23.97 28.30 -15.47
CA THR A 172 22.62 28.63 -15.94
C THR A 172 22.39 28.35 -17.41
N SER A 173 23.43 28.05 -18.17
CA SER A 173 23.30 27.64 -19.56
C SER A 173 22.75 26.22 -19.66
N ASP A 174 21.98 25.96 -20.70
CA ASP A 174 21.64 24.60 -21.08
C ASP A 174 22.89 23.86 -21.55
N GLN A 175 23.00 22.58 -21.20
CA GLN A 175 24.16 21.75 -21.56
C GLN A 175 23.69 20.37 -22.02
N THR A 176 24.45 19.77 -22.92
CA THR A 176 24.34 18.34 -23.23
C THR A 176 25.34 17.58 -22.37
N ILE A 177 24.86 16.55 -21.67
CA ILE A 177 25.72 15.65 -20.91
C ILE A 177 26.41 14.73 -21.91
N PHE A 178 27.73 14.79 -21.94
CA PHE A 178 28.54 13.96 -22.82
C PHE A 178 28.45 12.50 -22.40
N ALA A 179 28.21 11.61 -23.36
CA ALA A 179 28.26 10.18 -23.11
C ALA A 179 29.68 9.68 -23.18
N GLU A 180 30.18 9.17 -22.07
CA GLU A 180 31.51 8.57 -21.98
C GLU A 180 31.65 7.27 -22.81
N THR A 181 30.56 6.78 -23.42
CA THR A 181 30.39 5.49 -24.14
C THR A 181 30.73 4.26 -23.30
N ALA A 182 29.71 3.48 -22.93
CA ALA A 182 29.82 2.32 -22.07
C ALA A 182 29.79 1.00 -22.88
N MET A 183 30.92 0.28 -22.92
CA MET A 183 30.99 -1.20 -23.04
C MET A 183 32.40 -1.81 -22.77
N SER A 184 33.28 -1.14 -22.01
CA SER A 184 34.60 -1.69 -21.62
C SER A 184 34.97 -1.39 -20.15
N GLY A 185 34.40 -2.13 -19.20
CA GLY A 185 34.86 -2.10 -17.79
C GLY A 185 34.61 -0.78 -17.03
N SER A 186 35.46 -0.51 -16.03
CA SER A 186 35.40 0.64 -15.11
C SER A 186 36.02 1.94 -15.65
N VAL A 187 36.35 1.97 -16.94
CA VAL A 187 37.11 3.04 -17.58
C VAL A 187 36.21 3.74 -18.61
N ASN A 188 36.26 5.08 -18.69
CA ASN A 188 35.32 5.93 -19.45
C ASN A 188 33.88 5.86 -18.95
N ARG A 189 33.69 6.06 -17.65
CA ARG A 189 32.37 6.18 -17.01
C ARG A 189 32.46 7.14 -15.84
N TYR A 190 31.48 8.03 -15.71
CA TYR A 190 31.37 8.88 -14.52
C TYR A 190 31.26 8.00 -13.26
N ASN A 191 31.95 8.39 -12.19
CA ASN A 191 31.75 7.76 -10.89
C ASN A 191 30.44 8.29 -10.28
N ASN A 192 30.39 9.57 -9.91
CA ASN A 192 29.16 10.28 -9.58
C ASN A 192 28.94 11.44 -10.56
N LEU A 193 27.67 11.80 -10.80
CA LEU A 193 27.28 12.90 -11.67
C LEU A 193 26.29 13.81 -10.95
N ALA A 194 26.53 15.12 -11.00
CA ALA A 194 25.64 16.12 -10.45
C ALA A 194 25.30 17.18 -11.49
N ILE A 195 24.03 17.58 -11.53
CA ILE A 195 23.56 18.70 -12.34
C ILE A 195 23.03 19.82 -11.45
N MET A 196 23.47 21.05 -11.71
CA MET A 196 23.09 22.22 -10.92
C MET A 196 23.23 23.53 -11.73
N THR A 197 22.79 24.65 -11.16
CA THR A 197 23.07 25.99 -11.72
C THR A 197 24.35 26.60 -11.17
N GLY A 198 24.84 26.11 -10.03
CA GLY A 198 26.06 26.55 -9.37
C GLY A 198 26.00 26.28 -7.87
N SER A 199 27.09 26.54 -7.16
CA SER A 199 27.19 26.44 -5.70
C SER A 199 27.20 27.82 -5.05
N GLY A 200 26.73 27.92 -3.80
CA GLY A 200 26.75 29.16 -3.02
C GLY A 200 26.09 30.35 -3.75
N ALA A 201 26.82 31.46 -3.89
CA ALA A 201 26.34 32.66 -4.57
C ALA A 201 26.07 32.47 -6.08
N CYS A 202 26.56 31.39 -6.70
CA CYS A 202 26.34 31.10 -8.11
C CYS A 202 25.10 30.21 -8.37
N ALA A 203 24.39 29.79 -7.33
CA ALA A 203 23.18 28.98 -7.43
C ALA A 203 21.95 29.84 -7.81
N VAL A 204 22.04 30.56 -8.93
CA VAL A 204 20.99 31.48 -9.43
C VAL A 204 20.35 30.94 -10.71
N GLY A 205 19.14 31.40 -11.04
CA GLY A 205 18.45 31.05 -12.29
C GLY A 205 18.02 29.58 -12.39
N SER A 206 17.77 29.14 -13.61
CA SER A 206 17.44 27.75 -13.96
C SER A 206 18.28 27.27 -15.15
N SER A 207 18.38 25.96 -15.33
CA SER A 207 19.02 25.35 -16.51
C SER A 207 18.46 23.98 -16.83
N THR A 208 18.55 23.58 -18.10
CA THR A 208 18.23 22.24 -18.58
C THR A 208 19.51 21.51 -18.95
N LYS A 209 19.72 20.32 -18.37
CA LYS A 209 20.81 19.42 -18.78
C LYS A 209 20.19 18.26 -19.54
N THR A 210 20.67 18.03 -20.76
CA THR A 210 20.07 17.06 -21.68
C THR A 210 20.99 15.85 -21.83
N ILE A 211 20.45 14.65 -21.66
CA ILE A 211 21.07 13.43 -22.20
C ILE A 211 20.45 13.23 -23.58
N ALA A 212 21.27 13.39 -24.61
CA ALA A 212 20.80 13.32 -26.00
C ALA A 212 20.30 11.92 -26.36
N ASP A 213 19.51 11.86 -27.44
CA ASP A 213 19.04 10.59 -28.00
C ASP A 213 20.21 9.70 -28.45
N ASN A 214 20.00 8.38 -28.42
CA ASN A 214 21.00 7.34 -28.67
C ASN A 214 22.27 7.42 -27.77
N GLN A 215 22.23 8.18 -26.67
CA GLN A 215 23.33 8.26 -25.70
C GLN A 215 23.01 7.47 -24.43
N THR A 216 24.02 6.79 -23.89
CA THR A 216 23.92 6.10 -22.60
C THR A 216 24.90 6.70 -21.61
N ILE A 217 24.38 7.25 -20.53
CA ILE A 217 25.14 7.63 -19.35
C ILE A 217 25.00 6.52 -18.32
N SER A 218 26.11 5.90 -17.94
CA SER A 218 26.08 4.90 -16.90
C SER A 218 27.12 5.21 -15.82
N LEU A 219 26.61 5.37 -14.61
CA LEU A 219 27.36 5.76 -13.43
C LEU A 219 27.79 4.52 -12.64
N LEU A 220 28.95 4.60 -11.97
CA LEU A 220 29.33 3.60 -10.97
C LEU A 220 28.65 3.86 -9.62
N GLY A 221 28.37 5.12 -9.31
CA GLY A 221 27.71 5.57 -8.09
C GLY A 221 26.44 6.36 -8.41
N ASN A 222 26.43 7.63 -8.01
CA ASN A 222 25.20 8.36 -7.74
C ASN A 222 24.92 9.45 -8.76
N PHE A 223 23.64 9.65 -9.07
CA PHE A 223 23.15 10.82 -9.78
C PHE A 223 22.49 11.81 -8.80
N SER A 224 22.72 13.11 -8.99
CA SER A 224 21.98 14.14 -8.24
C SER A 224 21.61 15.35 -9.09
N SER A 225 20.46 15.96 -8.80
CA SER A 225 20.02 17.24 -9.38
C SER A 225 19.65 18.26 -8.30
N ALA A 226 19.98 19.53 -8.54
CA ALA A 226 19.53 20.66 -7.73
C ALA A 226 18.12 21.13 -8.16
N ALA A 227 17.39 21.79 -7.25
CA ALA A 227 15.98 22.16 -7.44
C ALA A 227 15.67 22.99 -8.70
N ASN A 228 16.60 23.85 -9.11
CA ASN A 228 16.41 24.73 -10.27
C ASN A 228 17.00 24.16 -11.57
N THR A 229 17.34 22.87 -11.59
CA THR A 229 17.93 22.22 -12.75
C THR A 229 17.06 21.07 -13.24
N THR A 230 16.63 21.16 -14.50
CA THR A 230 15.83 20.12 -15.14
C THR A 230 16.76 19.13 -15.85
N LEU A 231 16.50 17.83 -15.69
CA LEU A 231 17.07 16.79 -16.55
C LEU A 231 16.09 16.50 -17.70
N ASP A 232 16.51 16.75 -18.94
CA ASP A 232 15.82 16.31 -20.16
C ASP A 232 16.47 15.02 -20.67
N LEU A 233 15.80 13.89 -20.48
CA LEU A 233 16.32 12.55 -20.76
C LEU A 233 15.72 12.02 -22.07
N LYS A 234 16.51 12.11 -23.15
CA LYS A 234 16.19 11.54 -24.48
C LYS A 234 16.92 10.23 -24.75
N GLY A 235 18.06 10.03 -24.07
CA GLY A 235 18.79 8.77 -24.03
C GLY A 235 18.59 8.04 -22.71
N GLN A 236 19.65 7.39 -22.22
CA GLN A 236 19.60 6.51 -21.04
C GLN A 236 20.47 7.06 -19.91
N LEU A 237 19.96 6.96 -18.68
CA LEU A 237 20.69 7.20 -17.45
C LEU A 237 20.57 5.98 -16.53
N PHE A 238 21.68 5.29 -16.31
CA PHE A 238 21.77 4.19 -15.36
C PHE A 238 22.58 4.64 -14.15
N ALA A 239 21.94 4.72 -12.99
CA ALA A 239 22.55 5.13 -11.74
C ALA A 239 22.27 4.10 -10.64
N ASN A 240 23.14 4.02 -9.64
CA ASN A 240 22.83 3.23 -8.45
C ASN A 240 21.80 3.98 -7.60
N ASP A 241 22.22 5.09 -7.00
CA ASP A 241 21.35 5.98 -6.24
C ASP A 241 21.00 7.24 -7.04
N VAL A 242 19.81 7.80 -6.80
CA VAL A 242 19.30 9.00 -7.47
C VAL A 242 18.76 9.98 -6.44
N THR A 243 19.27 11.22 -6.44
CA THR A 243 18.70 12.32 -5.64
C THR A 243 18.28 13.46 -6.54
N ALA A 244 17.02 13.48 -6.95
CA ALA A 244 16.49 14.47 -7.89
C ALA A 244 15.68 15.55 -7.17
N ASN A 245 16.30 16.71 -6.91
CA ASN A 245 15.58 17.84 -6.33
C ASN A 245 14.94 18.73 -7.41
N GLY A 246 15.46 18.68 -8.63
CA GLY A 246 14.88 19.36 -9.80
C GLY A 246 14.10 18.40 -10.70
N PRO A 247 13.25 18.92 -11.61
CA PRO A 247 12.38 18.09 -12.44
C PRO A 247 13.15 17.15 -13.38
N ILE A 248 12.54 16.01 -13.69
CA ILE A 248 13.03 15.08 -14.72
C ILE A 248 11.94 14.91 -15.78
N THR A 249 12.30 15.08 -17.04
CA THR A 249 11.45 14.73 -18.19
C THR A 249 12.10 13.57 -18.93
N ILE A 250 11.38 12.47 -19.08
CA ILE A 250 11.79 11.31 -19.89
C ILE A 250 10.99 11.36 -21.18
N ASN A 251 11.68 11.58 -22.29
CA ASN A 251 11.08 11.78 -23.60
C ASN A 251 11.93 11.14 -24.71
N ASP A 252 11.57 9.94 -25.12
CA ASP A 252 12.10 9.26 -26.30
C ASP A 252 11.61 9.97 -27.58
N PRO A 253 12.48 10.69 -28.32
CA PRO A 253 12.08 11.40 -29.53
C PRO A 253 11.94 10.48 -30.75
N THR A 254 12.49 9.27 -30.71
CA THR A 254 12.47 8.29 -31.80
C THR A 254 12.07 6.91 -31.28
N PRO A 255 10.79 6.72 -30.90
CA PRO A 255 10.34 5.45 -30.35
C PRO A 255 10.65 4.28 -31.29
N GLY A 256 11.41 3.30 -30.79
CA GLY A 256 11.71 2.05 -31.50
C GLY A 256 13.14 1.87 -32.02
N THR A 257 14.04 2.86 -31.89
CA THR A 257 15.48 2.71 -32.23
C THR A 257 16.36 2.57 -30.99
N THR A 258 16.30 3.57 -30.10
CA THR A 258 16.85 3.55 -28.76
C THR A 258 15.81 4.10 -27.82
N PHE A 259 15.78 3.58 -26.61
CA PHE A 259 14.68 3.81 -25.70
C PHE A 259 15.15 4.70 -24.55
N ALA A 260 14.49 5.85 -24.34
CA ALA A 260 14.84 6.77 -23.25
C ALA A 260 14.53 6.12 -21.90
N GLU A 261 15.51 6.03 -21.00
CA GLU A 261 15.35 5.26 -19.75
C GLU A 261 16.07 5.92 -18.59
N LEU A 262 15.32 6.15 -17.49
CA LEU A 262 15.90 6.39 -16.19
C LEU A 262 15.86 5.09 -15.39
N ARG A 263 17.04 4.53 -15.06
CA ARG A 263 17.16 3.31 -14.27
C ARG A 263 17.88 3.57 -12.95
N SER A 264 17.24 3.21 -11.85
CA SER A 264 17.84 3.18 -10.51
C SER A 264 17.90 1.76 -9.96
N SER A 265 19.02 1.38 -9.34
CA SER A 265 19.20 0.05 -8.71
C SER A 265 19.33 0.09 -7.18
N GLY A 266 19.54 1.26 -6.59
CA GLY A 266 19.69 1.50 -5.15
C GLY A 266 18.56 2.36 -4.60
N ILE A 267 18.91 3.41 -3.87
CA ILE A 267 17.95 4.35 -3.27
C ILE A 267 17.75 5.54 -4.20
N ALA A 268 16.51 5.77 -4.61
CA ALA A 268 16.12 6.91 -5.43
C ALA A 268 15.12 7.80 -4.70
N SER A 269 15.30 9.12 -4.78
CA SER A 269 14.44 10.11 -4.14
C SER A 269 14.17 11.26 -5.11
N TYR A 270 12.89 11.55 -5.33
CA TYR A 270 12.41 12.56 -6.27
C TYR A 270 11.60 13.62 -5.51
N ALA A 271 12.23 14.77 -5.24
CA ALA A 271 11.59 15.90 -4.56
C ALA A 271 10.84 16.85 -5.53
N ALA A 272 11.04 16.66 -6.83
CA ALA A 272 10.34 17.36 -7.90
C ALA A 272 9.69 16.39 -8.87
N ASN A 273 8.89 16.93 -9.79
CA ASN A 273 8.12 16.13 -10.73
C ASN A 273 9.00 15.28 -11.65
N VAL A 274 8.58 14.04 -11.85
CA VAL A 274 9.08 13.15 -12.89
C VAL A 274 7.97 12.96 -13.91
N THR A 275 8.22 13.37 -15.14
CA THR A 275 7.25 13.29 -16.24
C THR A 275 7.77 12.34 -17.30
N VAL A 276 7.03 11.28 -17.58
CA VAL A 276 7.33 10.34 -18.67
C VAL A 276 6.38 10.61 -19.81
N THR A 277 6.87 11.23 -20.88
CA THR A 277 6.09 11.49 -22.11
C THR A 277 6.26 10.36 -23.12
N ALA A 278 7.48 9.81 -23.20
CA ALA A 278 7.86 8.62 -23.92
C ALA A 278 9.19 8.10 -23.33
N GLY A 279 9.38 6.80 -23.19
CA GLY A 279 10.51 6.20 -22.46
C GLY A 279 10.05 5.47 -21.19
N LEU A 280 10.99 5.09 -20.32
CA LEU A 280 10.76 4.25 -19.14
C LEU A 280 11.35 4.90 -17.91
N PHE A 281 10.52 4.97 -16.89
CA PHE A 281 10.97 5.09 -15.51
C PHE A 281 11.10 3.67 -14.92
N HIS A 282 12.33 3.26 -14.63
CA HIS A 282 12.65 1.89 -14.24
C HIS A 282 13.24 1.82 -12.83
N VAL A 283 12.50 1.20 -11.91
CA VAL A 283 13.01 0.80 -10.60
C VAL A 283 13.50 -0.65 -10.74
N ALA A 284 14.80 -0.80 -11.02
CA ALA A 284 15.46 -2.09 -11.26
C ALA A 284 16.00 -2.73 -9.95
N GLY A 285 16.04 -1.95 -8.87
CA GLY A 285 16.54 -2.38 -7.57
C GLY A 285 16.20 -1.36 -6.47
N GLY A 286 16.28 -1.81 -5.22
CA GLY A 286 16.15 -0.95 -4.05
C GLY A 286 14.78 -0.26 -3.90
N THR A 287 14.80 1.02 -3.54
CA THR A 287 13.58 1.79 -3.24
C THR A 287 13.63 3.14 -3.93
N ALA A 288 12.60 3.45 -4.70
CA ALA A 288 12.36 4.77 -5.27
C ALA A 288 11.26 5.50 -4.47
N THR A 289 11.48 6.77 -4.14
CA THR A 289 10.52 7.58 -3.37
C THR A 289 10.13 8.83 -4.13
N VAL A 290 8.84 8.96 -4.45
CA VAL A 290 8.22 10.21 -4.92
C VAL A 290 7.79 10.99 -3.69
N GLN A 291 8.51 12.07 -3.37
CA GLN A 291 8.30 12.83 -2.13
C GLN A 291 6.98 13.62 -2.14
N SER A 292 6.58 14.09 -0.96
CA SER A 292 5.43 14.99 -0.81
C SER A 292 5.60 16.25 -1.67
N GLY A 293 4.56 16.64 -2.40
CA GLY A 293 4.58 17.75 -3.35
C GLY A 293 5.07 17.40 -4.75
N ALA A 294 5.74 16.26 -4.95
CA ALA A 294 6.16 15.78 -6.25
C ALA A 294 5.08 14.89 -6.92
N THR A 295 5.10 14.86 -8.25
CA THR A 295 4.27 13.97 -9.07
C THR A 295 5.15 13.10 -9.95
N LEU A 296 4.92 11.79 -9.93
CA LEU A 296 5.33 10.87 -11.01
C LEU A 296 4.14 10.71 -11.96
N SER A 297 4.29 11.18 -13.20
CA SER A 297 3.23 11.16 -14.20
C SER A 297 3.65 10.44 -15.46
N LEU A 298 2.78 9.55 -15.95
CA LEU A 298 2.87 8.93 -17.26
C LEU A 298 1.88 9.62 -18.21
N ALA A 299 2.34 10.00 -19.39
CA ALA A 299 1.48 10.58 -20.42
C ALA A 299 0.45 9.57 -20.95
N ASN A 300 -0.56 10.06 -21.67
CA ASN A 300 -1.52 9.24 -22.39
C ASN A 300 -0.88 8.61 -23.63
N SER A 301 0.04 7.67 -23.42
CA SER A 301 0.86 7.02 -24.45
C SER A 301 1.31 5.64 -23.98
N THR A 302 1.28 4.64 -24.86
CA THR A 302 1.84 3.30 -24.59
C THR A 302 3.36 3.32 -24.43
N ASN A 303 4.01 4.37 -24.92
CA ASN A 303 5.46 4.55 -24.82
C ASN A 303 5.85 5.28 -23.53
N ALA A 304 4.92 5.81 -22.73
CA ALA A 304 5.22 6.45 -21.46
C ALA A 304 5.18 5.43 -20.32
N GLN A 305 6.30 4.76 -20.06
CA GLN A 305 6.34 3.52 -19.29
C GLN A 305 6.84 3.69 -17.84
N LEU A 306 6.30 2.87 -16.94
CA LEU A 306 6.80 2.63 -15.58
C LEU A 306 7.04 1.13 -15.38
N GLN A 307 8.20 0.75 -14.85
CA GLN A 307 8.49 -0.64 -14.51
C GLN A 307 9.10 -0.77 -13.12
N LEU A 308 8.59 -1.75 -12.35
CA LEU A 308 9.17 -2.22 -11.10
C LEU A 308 9.53 -3.70 -11.22
N ASP A 309 10.80 -4.01 -10.98
CA ASP A 309 11.30 -5.39 -10.96
C ASP A 309 11.00 -6.10 -9.62
N ASN A 310 11.21 -7.41 -9.59
CA ASN A 310 11.02 -8.22 -8.39
C ASN A 310 11.84 -7.71 -7.19
N GLY A 311 11.22 -7.62 -6.02
CA GLY A 311 11.87 -7.17 -4.77
C GLY A 311 12.12 -5.66 -4.68
N THR A 312 11.68 -4.88 -5.68
CA THR A 312 11.81 -3.41 -5.65
C THR A 312 10.64 -2.74 -4.94
N THR A 313 10.85 -1.50 -4.48
CA THR A 313 9.81 -0.70 -3.84
C THR A 313 9.67 0.67 -4.50
N LEU A 314 8.43 1.11 -4.70
CA LEU A 314 8.09 2.50 -5.06
C LEU A 314 7.23 3.11 -3.96
N ASP A 315 7.82 4.01 -3.18
CA ASP A 315 7.15 4.80 -2.15
C ASP A 315 6.57 6.08 -2.76
N ILE A 316 5.27 6.26 -2.66
CA ILE A 316 4.52 7.42 -3.13
C ILE A 316 4.04 8.21 -1.92
N ALA A 317 4.80 9.23 -1.53
CA ALA A 317 4.37 10.25 -0.57
C ALA A 317 3.69 11.43 -1.27
N GLY A 318 4.02 11.66 -2.55
CA GLY A 318 3.37 12.62 -3.44
C GLY A 318 2.22 11.99 -4.24
N VAL A 319 2.20 12.26 -5.55
CA VAL A 319 1.15 11.81 -6.48
C VAL A 319 1.72 10.84 -7.51
N LEU A 320 1.01 9.74 -7.77
CA LEU A 320 1.22 8.86 -8.91
C LEU A 320 0.07 9.07 -9.90
N GLN A 321 0.38 9.31 -11.17
CA GLN A 321 -0.61 9.50 -12.22
C GLN A 321 -0.28 8.65 -13.46
N ASN A 322 -1.29 7.97 -13.99
CA ASN A 322 -1.21 7.32 -15.28
C ASN A 322 -2.32 7.84 -16.19
N ASN A 323 -1.96 8.66 -17.17
CA ASN A 323 -2.95 9.31 -18.03
C ASN A 323 -3.38 8.43 -19.22
N LEU A 324 -2.81 7.23 -19.40
CA LEU A 324 -3.26 6.28 -20.41
C LEU A 324 -4.50 5.52 -19.88
N PRO A 325 -5.69 5.69 -20.48
CA PRO A 325 -6.91 5.02 -19.97
C PRO A 325 -6.81 3.49 -19.97
N ALA A 326 -6.06 2.91 -20.90
CA ALA A 326 -5.86 1.46 -20.97
C ALA A 326 -4.96 0.89 -19.85
N ARG A 327 -4.16 1.74 -19.18
CA ARG A 327 -3.24 1.35 -18.09
C ARG A 327 -2.29 0.20 -18.43
N THR A 328 -1.87 0.09 -19.70
CA THR A 328 -0.95 -0.95 -20.17
C THR A 328 0.51 -0.48 -20.21
N ASN A 329 0.77 0.78 -19.91
CA ASN A 329 2.08 1.45 -19.92
C ASN A 329 2.76 1.42 -18.54
N TRP A 330 2.39 0.49 -17.68
CA TRP A 330 3.10 0.26 -16.43
C TRP A 330 3.12 -1.22 -16.10
N THR A 331 4.21 -1.70 -15.53
CA THR A 331 4.39 -3.11 -15.26
C THR A 331 4.97 -3.26 -13.86
N PHE A 332 4.31 -4.08 -13.06
CA PHE A 332 4.73 -4.37 -11.70
C PHE A 332 4.97 -5.87 -11.61
N ASP A 333 6.20 -6.24 -11.28
CA ASP A 333 6.47 -7.63 -10.90
C ASP A 333 5.64 -8.01 -9.66
N ALA A 334 5.16 -9.24 -9.59
CA ALA A 334 4.33 -9.70 -8.47
C ALA A 334 5.03 -9.60 -7.10
N GLY A 335 6.37 -9.65 -7.07
CA GLY A 335 7.20 -9.46 -5.88
C GLY A 335 7.63 -8.01 -5.63
N SER A 336 7.29 -7.05 -6.51
CA SER A 336 7.50 -5.61 -6.25
C SER A 336 6.54 -5.08 -5.19
N THR A 337 6.79 -3.91 -4.62
CA THR A 337 5.91 -3.27 -3.63
C THR A 337 5.64 -1.81 -3.99
N LEU A 338 4.37 -1.42 -4.04
CA LEU A 338 3.97 0.00 -4.04
C LEU A 338 3.53 0.40 -2.65
N ARG A 339 4.10 1.49 -2.12
CA ARG A 339 3.68 2.06 -0.84
C ARG A 339 3.03 3.42 -1.03
N PHE A 340 1.76 3.55 -0.65
CA PHE A 340 1.07 4.84 -0.61
C PHE A 340 1.19 5.41 0.81
N THR A 341 2.10 6.37 0.99
CA THR A 341 2.60 6.80 2.32
C THR A 341 2.24 8.23 2.69
N ALA A 342 1.42 8.92 1.90
CA ALA A 342 1.04 10.30 2.20
C ALA A 342 0.31 10.40 3.55
N THR A 343 0.73 11.34 4.38
CA THR A 343 0.10 11.67 5.67
C THR A 343 -1.14 12.53 5.49
N ALA A 344 -1.25 13.26 4.38
CA ALA A 344 -2.46 13.98 4.01
C ALA A 344 -3.62 13.00 3.73
N PRO A 345 -4.84 13.28 4.20
CA PRO A 345 -5.99 12.45 3.91
C PRO A 345 -6.37 12.51 2.43
N GLY A 346 -6.90 11.41 1.91
CA GLY A 346 -7.43 11.33 0.54
C GLY A 346 -6.36 11.13 -0.53
N GLN A 347 -5.22 10.51 -0.24
CA GLN A 347 -4.28 10.13 -1.30
C GLN A 347 -4.94 9.13 -2.26
N THR A 348 -4.91 9.46 -3.55
CA THR A 348 -5.51 8.62 -4.59
C THR A 348 -4.59 7.45 -4.95
N ILE A 349 -5.14 6.24 -4.94
CA ILE A 349 -4.54 5.02 -5.48
C ILE A 349 -5.08 4.84 -6.91
N PRO A 350 -4.24 5.01 -7.95
CA PRO A 350 -4.68 4.85 -9.33
C PRO A 350 -5.19 3.43 -9.59
N TYR A 351 -6.23 3.30 -10.42
CA TYR A 351 -6.74 1.99 -10.82
C TYR A 351 -5.79 1.28 -11.79
N THR A 352 -5.82 -0.05 -11.83
CA THR A 352 -5.02 -0.92 -12.71
C THR A 352 -5.91 -1.77 -13.59
N VAL A 353 -5.30 -2.63 -14.41
CA VAL A 353 -6.02 -3.61 -15.25
C VAL A 353 -5.52 -5.02 -14.94
N ALA A 354 -6.35 -6.03 -15.22
CA ALA A 354 -6.03 -7.42 -14.89
C ALA A 354 -4.71 -7.93 -15.50
N SER A 355 -4.29 -7.40 -16.66
CA SER A 355 -3.02 -7.75 -17.29
C SER A 355 -1.80 -7.11 -16.65
N ASN A 356 -1.98 -6.02 -15.90
CA ASN A 356 -0.92 -5.22 -15.29
C ASN A 356 -1.33 -4.87 -13.84
N PRO A 357 -1.57 -5.86 -12.97
CA PRO A 357 -1.91 -5.63 -11.57
C PRO A 357 -0.70 -5.04 -10.83
N TYR A 358 -0.94 -4.37 -9.70
CA TYR A 358 0.15 -4.09 -8.76
C TYR A 358 0.77 -5.42 -8.27
N GLY A 359 2.03 -5.38 -7.85
CA GLY A 359 2.65 -6.45 -7.06
C GLY A 359 2.02 -6.50 -5.66
N ASN A 360 2.81 -6.19 -4.63
CA ASN A 360 2.29 -5.92 -3.30
C ASN A 360 1.85 -4.46 -3.18
N VAL A 361 0.80 -4.21 -2.38
CA VAL A 361 0.38 -2.85 -2.01
C VAL A 361 0.45 -2.68 -0.50
N PHE A 362 1.07 -1.58 -0.09
CA PHE A 362 1.16 -1.15 1.29
C PHE A 362 0.60 0.26 1.42
N THR A 363 -0.18 0.54 2.46
CA THR A 363 -0.68 1.88 2.75
C THR A 363 -0.28 2.30 4.15
N SER A 364 0.12 3.56 4.33
CA SER A 364 0.36 4.17 5.65
C SER A 364 0.00 5.66 5.65
N GLY A 365 -0.06 6.29 6.83
CA GLY A 365 -0.47 7.69 6.97
C GLY A 365 -1.99 7.86 6.93
N GLY A 366 -2.48 8.94 6.30
CA GLY A 366 -3.92 9.29 6.30
C GLY A 366 -4.77 8.37 5.41
N THR A 367 -6.06 8.68 5.29
CA THR A 367 -7.02 7.92 4.46
C THR A 367 -6.57 7.83 2.99
N LYS A 368 -6.92 6.71 2.34
CA LYS A 368 -6.67 6.47 0.92
C LYS A 368 -7.99 6.35 0.18
N GLN A 369 -7.99 6.68 -1.10
CA GLN A 369 -9.15 6.49 -1.97
C GLN A 369 -8.71 5.92 -3.30
N THR A 370 -9.44 4.97 -3.86
CA THR A 370 -9.13 4.48 -5.21
C THR A 370 -9.63 5.49 -6.26
N GLU A 371 -8.93 5.59 -7.38
CA GLU A 371 -9.39 6.37 -8.54
C GLU A 371 -10.73 5.81 -9.05
N SER A 372 -11.64 6.70 -9.50
CA SER A 372 -13.00 6.31 -9.90
C SER A 372 -13.11 5.65 -11.28
N GLY A 373 -12.03 5.68 -12.07
CA GLY A 373 -12.03 5.21 -13.46
C GLY A 373 -12.00 3.69 -13.66
N GLY A 374 -11.76 2.89 -12.60
CA GLY A 374 -11.68 1.44 -12.73
C GLY A 374 -11.35 0.69 -11.43
N ASN A 375 -11.21 -0.63 -11.55
CA ASN A 375 -10.85 -1.52 -10.44
C ASN A 375 -9.36 -1.44 -10.10
N VAL A 376 -9.02 -1.74 -8.84
CA VAL A 376 -7.62 -1.91 -8.43
C VAL A 376 -7.32 -3.41 -8.40
N TYR A 377 -6.48 -3.89 -9.31
CA TYR A 377 -5.96 -5.26 -9.32
C TYR A 377 -4.61 -5.36 -8.61
N VAL A 378 -4.46 -6.35 -7.75
CA VAL A 378 -3.26 -6.64 -6.95
C VAL A 378 -2.91 -8.13 -7.05
N ALA A 379 -1.72 -8.46 -7.50
CA ALA A 379 -1.22 -9.83 -7.63
C ALA A 379 -0.55 -10.34 -6.35
N GLY A 380 0.03 -9.45 -5.55
CA GLY A 380 0.68 -9.74 -4.29
C GLY A 380 -0.19 -9.43 -3.08
N ASN A 381 0.45 -9.21 -1.93
CA ASN A 381 -0.18 -8.96 -0.65
C ASN A 381 -0.71 -7.53 -0.52
N LEU A 382 -1.73 -7.35 0.33
CA LEU A 382 -2.19 -6.04 0.82
C LEU A 382 -1.82 -5.90 2.30
N THR A 383 -1.11 -4.81 2.64
CA THR A 383 -0.89 -4.40 4.03
C THR A 383 -1.46 -3.00 4.24
N VAL A 384 -2.37 -2.87 5.20
CA VAL A 384 -3.02 -1.61 5.57
C VAL A 384 -2.51 -1.16 6.93
N GLU A 385 -1.66 -0.13 6.94
CA GLU A 385 -1.21 0.62 8.13
C GLU A 385 -1.69 2.07 8.13
N SER A 386 -2.42 2.48 7.09
CA SER A 386 -3.09 3.77 7.01
C SER A 386 -4.41 3.75 7.77
N ASP A 387 -5.10 4.89 7.80
CA ASP A 387 -6.56 4.91 7.96
C ASP A 387 -7.26 4.14 6.81
N ASN A 388 -8.59 4.17 6.76
CA ASN A 388 -9.39 3.48 5.75
C ASN A 388 -8.90 3.70 4.30
N ILE A 389 -9.04 2.66 3.49
CA ILE A 389 -8.99 2.73 2.02
C ILE A 389 -10.45 2.76 1.54
N THR A 390 -10.88 3.86 0.92
CA THR A 390 -12.21 3.95 0.32
C THR A 390 -12.14 3.54 -1.15
N VAL A 391 -12.79 2.44 -1.50
CA VAL A 391 -12.97 2.00 -2.88
C VAL A 391 -14.04 2.86 -3.54
N ALA A 392 -13.73 3.39 -4.72
CA ALA A 392 -14.64 4.23 -5.49
C ALA A 392 -15.94 3.49 -5.82
N THR A 393 -17.06 4.22 -5.84
CA THR A 393 -18.38 3.65 -6.11
C THR A 393 -18.42 2.91 -7.44
N GLY A 394 -18.93 1.67 -7.41
CA GLY A 394 -19.01 0.81 -8.60
C GLY A 394 -17.70 0.10 -8.97
N GLN A 395 -16.61 0.34 -8.23
CA GLN A 395 -15.32 -0.31 -8.43
C GLN A 395 -15.05 -1.34 -7.34
N THR A 396 -14.07 -2.20 -7.59
CA THR A 396 -13.68 -3.31 -6.71
C THR A 396 -12.16 -3.31 -6.50
N TRP A 397 -11.75 -3.57 -5.26
CA TRP A 397 -10.38 -3.98 -4.93
C TRP A 397 -10.22 -5.48 -5.17
N ILE A 398 -9.44 -5.89 -6.16
CA ILE A 398 -9.35 -7.27 -6.62
C ILE A 398 -7.96 -7.83 -6.34
N MET A 399 -7.90 -8.83 -5.47
CA MET A 399 -6.68 -9.63 -5.28
C MET A 399 -6.74 -10.87 -6.18
N THR A 400 -5.81 -10.95 -7.13
CA THR A 400 -5.84 -11.96 -8.20
C THR A 400 -5.13 -13.25 -7.84
N SER A 401 -4.19 -13.22 -6.91
CA SER A 401 -3.53 -14.43 -6.40
C SER A 401 -4.28 -15.00 -5.19
N PRO A 402 -4.62 -16.30 -5.19
CA PRO A 402 -5.29 -16.91 -4.05
C PRO A 402 -4.38 -17.13 -2.85
N THR A 403 -3.06 -17.09 -3.03
CA THR A 403 -2.06 -17.21 -1.95
C THR A 403 -1.67 -15.87 -1.33
N ALA A 404 -2.12 -14.75 -1.91
CA ALA A 404 -1.85 -13.43 -1.35
C ALA A 404 -2.58 -13.23 -0.01
N SER A 405 -1.96 -12.47 0.89
CA SER A 405 -2.50 -12.15 2.21
C SER A 405 -3.02 -10.71 2.31
N VAL A 406 -3.93 -10.48 3.25
CA VAL A 406 -4.42 -9.16 3.63
C VAL A 406 -4.13 -8.98 5.11
N THR A 407 -3.37 -7.94 5.44
CA THR A 407 -2.95 -7.65 6.81
C THR A 407 -3.35 -6.23 7.18
N TYR A 408 -3.90 -6.09 8.39
CA TYR A 408 -4.20 -4.80 9.03
C TYR A 408 -3.31 -4.69 10.26
N SER A 409 -2.43 -3.70 10.30
CA SER A 409 -1.40 -3.54 11.36
C SER A 409 -1.16 -2.08 11.73
N GLY A 410 -0.46 -1.84 12.83
CA GLY A 410 -0.12 -0.49 13.28
C GLY A 410 -1.37 0.38 13.49
N ALA A 411 -1.36 1.60 12.96
CA ALA A 411 -2.53 2.48 12.95
C ALA A 411 -3.71 1.89 12.16
N GLY A 412 -3.43 1.01 11.20
CA GLY A 412 -4.41 0.29 10.39
C GLY A 412 -5.11 -0.89 11.07
N ALA A 413 -4.76 -1.24 12.31
CA ALA A 413 -5.38 -2.37 13.03
C ALA A 413 -6.91 -2.25 13.19
N ASN A 414 -7.44 -1.01 13.17
CA ASN A 414 -8.88 -0.71 13.21
C ASN A 414 -9.39 -0.07 11.89
N SER A 415 -8.56 -0.06 10.85
CA SER A 415 -8.90 0.47 9.53
C SER A 415 -9.61 -0.56 8.67
N GLU A 416 -10.19 -0.08 7.57
CA GLU A 416 -11.00 -0.89 6.68
C GLU A 416 -10.75 -0.54 5.22
N VAL A 417 -10.88 -1.53 4.34
CA VAL A 417 -11.20 -1.31 2.92
C VAL A 417 -12.71 -1.11 2.83
N VAL A 418 -13.16 0.12 2.69
CA VAL A 418 -14.57 0.50 2.59
C VAL A 418 -15.02 0.37 1.13
N GLY A 419 -16.01 -0.49 0.87
CA GLY A 419 -16.48 -0.82 -0.48
C GLY A 419 -16.25 -2.29 -0.84
N ALA A 420 -16.20 -2.60 -2.14
CA ALA A 420 -16.10 -3.97 -2.63
C ALA A 420 -14.65 -4.47 -2.62
N MET A 421 -14.43 -5.61 -1.98
CA MET A 421 -13.14 -6.32 -1.98
C MET A 421 -13.33 -7.76 -2.43
N GLN A 422 -12.65 -8.14 -3.52
CA GLN A 422 -12.67 -9.47 -4.09
C GLN A 422 -11.36 -10.21 -3.83
N ARG A 423 -11.46 -11.48 -3.45
CA ARG A 423 -10.34 -12.42 -3.30
C ARG A 423 -10.50 -13.55 -4.31
N ALA A 424 -9.44 -13.87 -5.05
CA ALA A 424 -9.28 -15.20 -5.64
C ALA A 424 -9.09 -16.22 -4.52
N LEU A 425 -9.62 -17.43 -4.70
CA LEU A 425 -9.64 -18.47 -3.67
C LEU A 425 -9.01 -19.77 -4.19
N SER A 426 -8.21 -20.44 -3.37
CA SER A 426 -7.70 -21.78 -3.65
C SER A 426 -7.44 -22.54 -2.35
N GLY A 427 -8.10 -23.69 -2.18
CA GLY A 427 -7.93 -24.52 -0.99
C GLY A 427 -8.62 -23.96 0.26
N THR A 428 -8.85 -24.84 1.22
CA THR A 428 -9.45 -24.51 2.51
C THR A 428 -8.50 -23.63 3.33
N GLY A 429 -9.08 -22.78 4.19
CA GLY A 429 -8.32 -21.81 4.98
C GLY A 429 -9.07 -20.50 5.17
N THR A 430 -8.44 -19.59 5.90
CA THR A 430 -8.99 -18.28 6.25
C THR A 430 -8.56 -17.21 5.27
N TYR A 431 -9.54 -16.47 4.76
CA TYR A 431 -9.35 -15.32 3.88
C TYR A 431 -9.83 -14.06 4.57
N THR A 432 -8.93 -13.10 4.78
CA THR A 432 -9.26 -11.77 5.32
C THR A 432 -9.69 -10.82 4.19
N PHE A 433 -10.75 -10.06 4.44
CA PHE A 433 -11.32 -9.09 3.51
C PHE A 433 -11.22 -7.67 4.09
N ASN A 434 -12.34 -6.97 4.21
CA ASN A 434 -12.43 -5.53 4.39
C ASN A 434 -11.84 -4.97 5.68
N ASN A 435 -11.62 -5.78 6.71
CA ASN A 435 -10.95 -5.37 7.94
C ASN A 435 -10.37 -6.59 8.67
N ALA A 436 -9.60 -6.35 9.74
CA ALA A 436 -8.94 -7.41 10.50
C ALA A 436 -9.89 -8.51 11.02
N GLN A 437 -11.18 -8.17 11.22
CA GLN A 437 -12.20 -9.07 11.74
C GLN A 437 -13.23 -9.51 10.69
N THR A 438 -13.06 -9.17 9.40
CA THR A 438 -13.94 -9.64 8.32
C THR A 438 -13.23 -10.76 7.60
N GLN A 439 -13.61 -11.99 7.92
CA GLN A 439 -12.90 -13.20 7.51
C GLN A 439 -13.88 -14.28 7.07
N VAL A 440 -13.49 -15.06 6.07
CA VAL A 440 -14.20 -16.26 5.66
C VAL A 440 -13.25 -17.44 5.73
N THR A 441 -13.58 -18.44 6.54
CA THR A 441 -12.79 -19.66 6.68
C THR A 441 -13.52 -20.82 6.02
N PHE A 442 -13.04 -21.24 4.85
CA PHE A 442 -13.63 -22.39 4.14
C PHE A 442 -13.19 -23.69 4.80
N THR A 443 -14.16 -24.54 5.14
CA THR A 443 -13.93 -25.78 5.90
C THR A 443 -14.22 -27.04 5.08
N ALA A 444 -15.13 -26.98 4.11
CA ALA A 444 -15.50 -28.12 3.28
C ALA A 444 -16.09 -27.70 1.92
N GLY A 445 -16.27 -28.69 1.04
CA GLY A 445 -16.89 -28.54 -0.28
C GLY A 445 -15.92 -28.09 -1.37
N THR A 446 -16.47 -27.68 -2.51
CA THR A 446 -15.75 -27.06 -3.62
C THR A 446 -15.87 -25.55 -3.50
N LEU A 447 -14.74 -24.89 -3.23
CA LEU A 447 -14.68 -23.44 -3.06
C LEU A 447 -15.13 -22.70 -4.34
N PRO A 448 -15.69 -21.49 -4.20
CA PRO A 448 -15.88 -20.60 -5.33
C PRO A 448 -14.52 -20.17 -5.90
N SER A 449 -14.46 -19.78 -7.17
CA SER A 449 -13.23 -19.26 -7.78
C SER A 449 -12.84 -17.89 -7.20
N THR A 450 -13.85 -17.10 -6.84
CA THR A 450 -13.70 -15.78 -6.24
C THR A 450 -14.82 -15.52 -5.25
N MET A 451 -14.55 -14.75 -4.21
CA MET A 451 -15.56 -14.18 -3.32
C MET A 451 -15.34 -12.68 -3.18
N THR A 452 -16.42 -11.92 -3.17
CA THR A 452 -16.44 -10.47 -2.98
C THR A 452 -17.27 -10.14 -1.76
N ILE A 453 -16.67 -9.41 -0.82
CA ILE A 453 -17.38 -8.79 0.29
C ILE A 453 -17.38 -7.28 0.06
N THR A 454 -18.58 -6.72 -0.03
CA THR A 454 -18.79 -5.28 -0.05
C THR A 454 -19.18 -4.84 1.34
N ALA A 455 -18.34 -4.02 1.98
CA ALA A 455 -18.61 -3.53 3.33
C ALA A 455 -18.65 -2.01 3.36
N LEU A 456 -19.80 -1.46 3.74
CA LEU A 456 -20.09 -0.02 3.80
C LEU A 456 -20.51 0.36 5.23
N PRO A 457 -19.57 0.85 6.08
CA PRO A 457 -19.88 1.36 7.42
C PRO A 457 -20.84 2.55 7.35
N GLY A 458 -21.69 2.73 8.36
CA GLY A 458 -22.70 3.79 8.44
C GLY A 458 -23.78 3.73 7.34
N THR A 459 -23.80 2.70 6.51
CA THR A 459 -24.80 2.50 5.46
C THR A 459 -25.81 1.46 5.91
N SER A 460 -27.09 1.79 5.87
CA SER A 460 -28.15 0.87 6.28
C SER A 460 -28.20 -0.36 5.34
N PRO A 461 -28.14 -1.59 5.88
CA PRO A 461 -28.47 -2.79 5.11
C PRO A 461 -29.94 -2.82 4.71
N ASN A 462 -30.31 -3.75 3.82
CA ASN A 462 -31.73 -4.01 3.53
C ASN A 462 -32.48 -4.37 4.83
N ASN A 463 -33.73 -3.92 4.95
CA ASN A 463 -34.61 -4.17 6.11
C ASN A 463 -34.03 -3.71 7.48
N TYR A 464 -33.19 -2.68 7.47
CA TYR A 464 -32.56 -2.10 8.64
C TYR A 464 -33.56 -1.58 9.68
N ASP A 465 -33.35 -1.94 10.94
CA ASP A 465 -34.01 -1.44 12.13
C ASP A 465 -32.99 -0.72 13.02
N ASN A 466 -33.20 0.58 13.21
CA ASN A 466 -32.26 1.44 13.92
C ASN A 466 -32.22 1.27 15.44
N THR A 467 -33.04 0.39 16.02
CA THR A 467 -32.96 0.04 17.44
C THR A 467 -32.49 -1.39 17.67
N ARG A 468 -32.24 -2.15 16.59
CA ARG A 468 -31.90 -3.57 16.64
C ARG A 468 -30.72 -4.00 15.76
N ASP A 469 -30.32 -3.19 14.80
CA ASP A 469 -29.35 -3.61 13.80
C ASP A 469 -28.08 -2.75 13.82
N VAL A 470 -26.94 -3.38 13.52
CA VAL A 470 -25.70 -2.65 13.21
C VAL A 470 -25.88 -1.95 11.86
N GLN A 471 -25.65 -0.64 11.82
CA GLN A 471 -25.75 0.21 10.62
C GLN A 471 -24.54 0.01 9.69
N ARG A 472 -24.41 -1.21 9.16
CA ARG A 472 -23.36 -1.56 8.22
C ARG A 472 -23.93 -2.47 7.14
N LYS A 473 -23.82 -2.05 5.89
CA LYS A 473 -24.21 -2.88 4.75
C LYS A 473 -23.04 -3.79 4.40
N VAL A 474 -23.25 -5.09 4.55
CA VAL A 474 -22.31 -6.14 4.17
C VAL A 474 -22.98 -7.02 3.14
N THR A 475 -22.50 -6.99 1.90
CA THR A 475 -23.04 -7.82 0.82
C THR A 475 -22.00 -8.87 0.44
N VAL A 476 -22.39 -10.14 0.41
CA VAL A 476 -21.50 -11.26 0.08
C VAL A 476 -21.89 -11.80 -1.29
N SER A 477 -20.92 -11.96 -2.20
CA SER A 477 -21.14 -12.58 -3.50
C SER A 477 -19.97 -13.45 -3.91
N TRP A 478 -20.17 -14.42 -4.80
CA TRP A 478 -19.12 -15.30 -5.29
C TRP A 478 -19.39 -15.79 -6.71
N ALA A 479 -18.36 -16.36 -7.34
CA ALA A 479 -18.45 -16.98 -8.65
C ALA A 479 -17.89 -18.41 -8.63
N GLY A 480 -18.33 -19.25 -9.57
CA GLY A 480 -17.92 -20.65 -9.66
C GLY A 480 -18.87 -21.57 -8.88
N SER A 481 -18.34 -22.29 -7.89
CA SER A 481 -19.11 -23.27 -7.11
C SER A 481 -19.97 -22.61 -6.02
N ASN A 482 -21.17 -23.15 -5.83
CA ASN A 482 -22.03 -22.86 -4.68
C ASN A 482 -21.91 -23.94 -3.58
N ASN A 483 -21.26 -25.07 -3.86
CA ASN A 483 -21.16 -26.22 -2.96
C ASN A 483 -20.00 -26.06 -1.98
N TRP A 484 -20.01 -25.01 -1.16
CA TRP A 484 -18.98 -24.75 -0.16
C TRP A 484 -19.62 -24.60 1.23
N THR A 485 -18.83 -24.89 2.26
CA THR A 485 -19.15 -24.62 3.66
C THR A 485 -18.05 -23.77 4.28
N ALA A 486 -18.43 -22.73 5.02
CA ALA A 486 -17.49 -21.80 5.63
C ALA A 486 -17.95 -21.26 6.99
N THR A 487 -16.99 -20.75 7.75
CA THR A 487 -17.22 -19.89 8.90
C THR A 487 -17.11 -18.44 8.45
N PHE A 488 -18.16 -17.65 8.66
CA PHE A 488 -18.12 -16.22 8.41
C PHE A 488 -17.89 -15.48 9.71
N ARG A 489 -16.91 -14.57 9.69
CA ARG A 489 -16.72 -13.54 10.69
C ARG A 489 -16.91 -12.18 10.03
N VAL A 490 -17.75 -11.33 10.61
CA VAL A 490 -18.00 -9.98 10.12
C VAL A 490 -17.60 -8.98 11.19
N GLY A 491 -16.64 -8.12 10.86
CA GLY A 491 -16.17 -7.06 11.72
C GLY A 491 -16.97 -5.77 11.56
N TYR A 492 -17.22 -5.07 12.67
CA TYR A 492 -17.94 -3.80 12.70
C TYR A 492 -17.32 -2.83 13.72
N LYS A 493 -17.62 -1.53 13.59
CA LYS A 493 -17.12 -0.48 14.50
C LYS A 493 -18.18 -0.10 15.52
N ALA A 494 -17.73 0.46 16.65
CA ALA A 494 -18.64 1.04 17.65
C ALA A 494 -19.53 2.14 17.06
N SER A 495 -19.03 2.87 16.07
CA SER A 495 -19.81 3.88 15.33
C SER A 495 -20.90 3.30 14.44
N ASP A 496 -20.86 2.00 14.14
CA ASP A 496 -21.90 1.31 13.36
C ASP A 496 -23.08 0.88 14.27
N ILE A 497 -22.94 0.98 15.59
CA ILE A 497 -23.95 0.54 16.56
C ILE A 497 -25.04 1.62 16.72
N PRO A 498 -26.34 1.24 16.84
CA PRO A 498 -27.39 2.15 17.24
C PRO A 498 -27.06 2.98 18.47
N ALA A 499 -27.39 4.28 18.43
CA ALA A 499 -27.24 5.16 19.59
C ALA A 499 -28.09 4.68 20.80
N THR A 500 -29.17 3.94 20.56
CA THR A 500 -30.00 3.35 21.61
C THR A 500 -30.57 2.01 21.15
N TRP A 501 -30.20 0.96 21.87
CA TRP A 501 -30.76 -0.38 21.72
C TRP A 501 -32.17 -0.46 22.32
N SER A 502 -33.09 -1.21 21.70
CA SER A 502 -34.34 -1.57 22.38
C SER A 502 -34.03 -2.43 23.63
N PRO A 503 -34.91 -2.43 24.66
CA PRO A 503 -34.73 -3.28 25.83
C PRO A 503 -34.51 -4.75 25.44
N GLY A 504 -33.46 -5.39 25.99
CA GLY A 504 -33.12 -6.78 25.69
C GLY A 504 -32.28 -6.99 24.43
N VAL A 505 -31.98 -5.94 23.66
CA VAL A 505 -31.05 -5.98 22.53
C VAL A 505 -29.65 -5.60 23.00
N SER A 506 -28.61 -6.32 22.54
CA SER A 506 -27.22 -5.96 22.79
C SER A 506 -26.27 -6.56 21.76
N GLU A 507 -25.00 -6.16 21.81
CA GLU A 507 -23.97 -6.80 20.97
C GLU A 507 -23.76 -8.28 21.32
N SER A 508 -23.97 -8.66 22.58
CA SER A 508 -23.78 -10.04 23.04
C SER A 508 -24.80 -11.02 22.45
N ASN A 509 -25.87 -10.52 21.82
CA ASN A 509 -26.92 -11.32 21.22
C ASN A 509 -27.18 -11.00 19.73
N LEU A 510 -26.16 -10.49 19.01
CA LEU A 510 -26.22 -10.31 17.56
C LEU A 510 -26.38 -11.66 16.83
N ARG A 511 -27.15 -11.72 15.75
CA ARG A 511 -27.23 -12.87 14.82
C ARG A 511 -27.04 -12.40 13.40
N PHE A 512 -26.73 -13.35 12.53
CA PHE A 512 -26.79 -13.14 11.09
C PHE A 512 -28.21 -13.35 10.58
N TYR A 513 -28.64 -12.43 9.73
CA TYR A 513 -29.83 -12.57 8.91
C TYR A 513 -29.45 -12.38 7.44
N GLU A 514 -30.00 -13.21 6.58
CA GLU A 514 -30.00 -12.95 5.16
C GLU A 514 -31.09 -11.92 4.86
N SER A 515 -30.68 -10.79 4.27
CA SER A 515 -31.57 -9.66 4.02
C SER A 515 -31.63 -9.34 2.51
N PRO A 516 -32.57 -9.94 1.77
CA PRO A 516 -32.73 -9.68 0.34
C PRO A 516 -33.22 -8.25 0.10
N SER A 517 -33.04 -7.73 -1.12
CA SER A 517 -33.51 -6.38 -1.47
C SER A 517 -35.03 -6.23 -1.43
N ALA A 518 -35.75 -7.35 -1.51
CA ALA A 518 -37.20 -7.43 -1.36
C ALA A 518 -37.54 -8.70 -0.56
N GLY A 519 -38.36 -8.56 0.48
CA GLY A 519 -38.76 -9.66 1.35
C GLY A 519 -38.51 -9.37 2.83
N THR A 520 -38.74 -10.39 3.66
CA THR A 520 -38.44 -10.37 5.09
C THR A 520 -37.06 -10.97 5.33
N PRO A 521 -36.26 -10.41 6.26
CA PRO A 521 -34.99 -11.02 6.63
C PRO A 521 -35.20 -12.40 7.25
N GLU A 522 -34.33 -13.33 6.90
CA GLU A 522 -34.36 -14.72 7.37
C GLU A 522 -33.14 -14.99 8.25
N LYS A 523 -33.37 -15.59 9.42
CA LYS A 523 -32.27 -15.86 10.36
C LYS A 523 -31.34 -16.93 9.78
N VAL A 524 -30.05 -16.66 9.75
CA VAL A 524 -29.03 -17.65 9.41
C VAL A 524 -28.67 -18.41 10.68
N ALA A 525 -28.90 -19.72 10.70
CA ALA A 525 -28.59 -20.59 11.84
C ALA A 525 -28.00 -21.90 11.33
N THR A 526 -27.05 -22.50 12.03
CA THR A 526 -26.31 -23.68 11.53
C THR A 526 -26.28 -24.83 12.53
N GLY A 527 -27.00 -24.69 13.66
CA GLY A 527 -26.86 -25.57 14.83
C GLY A 527 -25.56 -25.34 15.59
N GLN A 528 -24.75 -24.36 15.20
CA GLN A 528 -23.51 -23.99 15.88
C GLN A 528 -23.69 -22.70 16.67
N PRO A 529 -23.01 -22.57 17.83
CA PRO A 529 -23.04 -21.33 18.58
C PRO A 529 -22.34 -20.20 17.84
N TYR A 530 -22.91 -19.01 17.98
CA TYR A 530 -22.27 -17.78 17.56
C TYR A 530 -21.14 -17.39 18.50
N ASN A 531 -20.02 -16.96 17.94
CA ASN A 531 -18.93 -16.33 18.67
C ASN A 531 -18.95 -14.81 18.43
N ARG A 532 -18.73 -14.01 19.47
CA ARG A 532 -18.95 -12.55 19.43
C ARG A 532 -17.93 -11.80 20.27
N SER A 533 -17.59 -10.59 19.82
CA SER A 533 -16.85 -9.61 20.59
C SER A 533 -17.44 -8.23 20.34
N ALA A 534 -17.79 -7.52 21.40
CA ALA A 534 -18.31 -6.16 21.31
C ALA A 534 -17.27 -5.20 20.70
N ALA A 535 -17.74 -4.21 19.93
CA ALA A 535 -16.90 -3.16 19.39
C ALA A 535 -16.62 -2.12 20.49
N GLY A 536 -15.47 -2.28 21.15
CA GLY A 536 -14.94 -1.28 22.08
C GLY A 536 -14.28 -0.11 21.32
N ALA A 537 -13.07 0.28 21.74
CA ALA A 537 -12.26 1.26 21.00
C ALA A 537 -11.70 0.74 19.66
N GLY A 538 -11.89 -0.54 19.35
CA GLY A 538 -11.47 -1.19 18.11
C GLY A 538 -12.63 -1.84 17.37
N LEU A 539 -12.33 -2.89 16.60
CA LEU A 539 -13.34 -3.66 15.86
C LEU A 539 -14.01 -4.70 16.76
N GLY A 540 -15.35 -4.71 16.75
CA GLY A 540 -16.16 -5.83 17.21
C GLY A 540 -16.33 -6.86 16.10
N TYR A 541 -16.83 -8.04 16.44
CA TYR A 541 -17.18 -9.06 15.45
C TYR A 541 -18.30 -9.98 15.90
N ILE A 542 -18.94 -10.58 14.92
CA ILE A 542 -19.80 -11.76 15.06
C ILE A 542 -19.31 -12.84 14.10
N GLU A 543 -19.35 -14.09 14.55
CA GLU A 543 -18.87 -15.25 13.82
C GLU A 543 -19.85 -16.42 13.93
N LEU A 544 -20.10 -17.09 12.81
CA LEU A 544 -20.92 -18.30 12.73
C LEU A 544 -20.27 -19.33 11.81
N ALA A 545 -20.10 -20.55 12.32
CA ALA A 545 -19.55 -21.67 11.56
C ALA A 545 -20.65 -22.42 10.80
N GLY A 546 -20.29 -23.00 9.65
CA GLY A 546 -21.16 -23.94 8.93
C GLY A 546 -22.11 -23.31 7.92
N ILE A 547 -21.92 -22.04 7.55
CA ILE A 547 -22.70 -21.37 6.51
C ILE A 547 -22.36 -21.98 5.15
N GLN A 548 -23.36 -22.19 4.31
CA GLN A 548 -23.25 -22.86 3.01
C GLN A 548 -23.67 -21.94 1.86
N GLY A 549 -23.03 -22.12 0.70
CA GLY A 549 -23.38 -21.41 -0.55
C GLY A 549 -24.54 -22.03 -1.33
N THR A 550 -25.03 -23.19 -0.89
CA THR A 550 -26.29 -23.83 -1.30
C THR A 550 -26.94 -24.44 -0.07
N GLY A 551 -28.26 -24.28 0.08
CA GLY A 551 -29.03 -25.00 1.10
C GLY A 551 -30.04 -25.96 0.48
N THR A 552 -30.26 -27.10 1.10
CA THR A 552 -31.54 -27.83 0.97
C THR A 552 -32.54 -27.20 1.95
N PRO A 553 -33.77 -26.86 1.52
CA PRO A 553 -34.80 -26.40 2.44
C PRO A 553 -35.22 -27.58 3.35
N VAL A 554 -34.87 -27.53 4.63
CA VAL A 554 -35.43 -28.45 5.63
C VAL A 554 -35.44 -27.78 7.01
N PRO A 555 -36.48 -27.99 7.82
CA PRO A 555 -37.85 -27.58 7.52
C PRO A 555 -37.99 -26.05 7.30
N ASN A 556 -36.94 -25.24 7.54
CA ASN A 556 -36.98 -23.76 7.55
C ASN A 556 -35.78 -23.06 6.87
N GLY A 557 -34.93 -23.75 6.11
CA GLY A 557 -33.90 -23.10 5.27
C GLY A 557 -32.65 -22.55 6.00
N PHE A 558 -32.37 -23.03 7.21
CA PHE A 558 -31.27 -22.55 8.05
C PHE A 558 -29.89 -22.89 7.48
N GLY A 559 -28.96 -21.93 7.54
CA GLY A 559 -27.52 -22.14 7.33
C GLY A 559 -27.03 -21.82 5.93
N TYR A 560 -27.87 -21.17 5.13
CA TYR A 560 -27.55 -20.70 3.79
C TYR A 560 -27.54 -19.17 3.75
N ILE A 561 -26.77 -18.62 2.82
CA ILE A 561 -26.89 -17.24 2.36
C ILE A 561 -26.90 -17.26 0.83
N ALA A 562 -27.68 -16.41 0.16
CA ALA A 562 -27.62 -16.24 -1.29
C ALA A 562 -26.56 -15.21 -1.69
N SER A 563 -25.88 -15.51 -2.80
CA SER A 563 -24.93 -14.58 -3.39
C SER A 563 -25.64 -13.30 -3.84
N GLY A 564 -25.16 -12.16 -3.34
CA GLY A 564 -25.67 -10.82 -3.64
C GLY A 564 -26.62 -10.25 -2.58
N ASN A 565 -27.03 -11.04 -1.60
CA ASN A 565 -27.86 -10.54 -0.49
C ASN A 565 -27.00 -9.88 0.60
N ASP A 566 -27.64 -8.98 1.36
CA ASP A 566 -27.01 -8.38 2.53
C ASP A 566 -26.98 -9.40 3.67
N LEU A 567 -25.84 -9.48 4.35
CA LEU A 567 -25.68 -10.14 5.63
C LEU A 567 -25.94 -9.12 6.73
N LEU A 568 -27.15 -9.12 7.26
CA LEU A 568 -27.63 -8.22 8.31
C LEU A 568 -27.17 -8.72 9.69
N LEU A 569 -26.69 -7.80 10.52
CA LEU A 569 -26.27 -8.05 11.90
C LEU A 569 -27.34 -7.49 12.83
N ARG A 570 -28.18 -8.36 13.38
CA ARG A 570 -29.36 -8.00 14.18
C ARG A 570 -29.28 -8.53 15.59
N GLY A 571 -29.48 -7.67 16.57
CA GLY A 571 -29.57 -8.02 17.98
C GLY A 571 -30.92 -8.64 18.37
N GLY A 572 -30.89 -9.37 19.47
CA GLY A 572 -32.03 -10.08 20.05
C GLY A 572 -33.10 -9.18 20.66
N PRO A 573 -34.24 -9.75 21.07
CA PRO A 573 -34.54 -11.19 21.10
C PRO A 573 -34.80 -11.83 19.73
N SER A 574 -34.69 -13.15 19.64
CA SER A 574 -34.89 -13.93 18.41
C SER A 574 -35.80 -15.14 18.65
N VAL A 575 -36.17 -15.85 17.58
CA VAL A 575 -36.92 -17.10 17.64
C VAL A 575 -35.96 -18.27 17.52
N PHE A 576 -35.89 -19.12 18.53
CA PHE A 576 -35.16 -20.40 18.53
C PHE A 576 -36.06 -21.50 17.97
N TYR A 577 -35.48 -22.36 17.13
CA TYR A 577 -36.17 -23.52 16.59
C TYR A 577 -35.52 -24.79 17.10
N ALA A 578 -36.35 -25.73 17.56
CA ALA A 578 -35.86 -27.09 17.80
C ALA A 578 -35.46 -27.72 16.45
N ILE A 579 -34.27 -28.31 16.40
CA ILE A 579 -33.72 -29.01 15.23
C ILE A 579 -33.48 -30.50 15.49
N ALA A 580 -33.62 -30.92 16.75
CA ALA A 580 -33.49 -32.29 17.18
C ALA A 580 -34.37 -32.57 18.41
N HIS A 581 -34.66 -33.84 18.64
CA HIS A 581 -35.17 -34.27 19.94
C HIS A 581 -34.09 -34.12 21.00
N GLY A 582 -34.43 -33.58 22.16
CA GLY A 582 -33.43 -33.42 23.20
C GLY A 582 -33.87 -32.60 24.39
N ARG A 583 -32.93 -32.26 25.24
CA ARG A 583 -33.13 -31.48 26.45
C ARG A 583 -33.11 -29.99 26.12
N TRP A 584 -33.88 -29.21 26.86
CA TRP A 584 -33.94 -27.75 26.76
C TRP A 584 -32.55 -27.11 26.92
N SER A 585 -31.74 -27.63 27.85
CA SER A 585 -30.38 -27.15 28.10
C SER A 585 -29.34 -27.67 27.10
N ASN A 586 -29.69 -28.61 26.22
CA ASN A 586 -28.75 -29.20 25.29
C ASN A 586 -28.56 -28.30 24.06
N PRO A 587 -27.35 -27.77 23.81
CA PRO A 587 -27.05 -26.99 22.61
C PRO A 587 -27.47 -27.65 21.29
N ALA A 588 -27.37 -28.98 21.20
CA ALA A 588 -27.70 -29.73 19.99
C ALA A 588 -29.21 -29.81 19.69
N THR A 589 -30.07 -29.42 20.66
CA THR A 589 -31.52 -29.33 20.46
C THR A 589 -31.89 -28.13 19.58
N TRP A 590 -31.07 -27.07 19.58
CA TRP A 590 -31.44 -25.76 19.08
C TRP A 590 -30.63 -25.31 17.86
N ASP A 591 -31.29 -24.55 16.98
CA ASP A 591 -30.69 -24.00 15.75
C ASP A 591 -29.54 -23.02 16.00
N GLU A 592 -29.52 -22.32 17.13
CA GLU A 592 -28.41 -21.43 17.53
C GLU A 592 -27.30 -22.15 18.30
N GLY A 593 -27.35 -23.48 18.47
CA GLY A 593 -26.31 -24.24 19.17
C GLY A 593 -26.09 -23.80 20.61
N ALA A 594 -27.15 -23.33 21.30
CA ALA A 594 -27.14 -22.85 22.68
C ALA A 594 -28.54 -22.95 23.30
N GLU A 595 -28.63 -22.93 24.64
CA GLU A 595 -29.91 -22.84 25.36
C GLU A 595 -30.60 -21.48 25.09
N PRO A 596 -31.91 -21.44 24.77
CA PRO A 596 -32.67 -20.20 24.63
C PRO A 596 -32.62 -19.36 25.91
N SER A 597 -32.51 -18.04 25.77
CA SER A 597 -32.49 -17.13 26.92
C SER A 597 -33.91 -16.71 27.33
N PRO A 598 -34.09 -16.16 28.55
CA PRO A 598 -35.38 -15.69 29.04
C PRO A 598 -36.11 -14.72 28.11
N THR A 599 -35.38 -13.95 27.29
CA THR A 599 -35.97 -12.94 26.41
C THR A 599 -36.35 -13.50 25.05
N ASP A 600 -35.87 -14.68 24.66
CA ASP A 600 -36.11 -15.27 23.34
C ASP A 600 -37.50 -15.92 23.23
N GLU A 601 -37.91 -16.15 21.99
CA GLU A 601 -39.06 -16.99 21.66
C GLU A 601 -38.59 -18.37 21.21
N VAL A 602 -39.40 -19.39 21.41
CA VAL A 602 -39.07 -20.78 21.10
C VAL A 602 -40.19 -21.43 20.31
N VAL A 603 -39.81 -22.18 19.26
CA VAL A 603 -40.72 -23.02 18.47
C VAL A 603 -40.23 -24.46 18.50
N ILE A 604 -41.10 -25.35 18.95
CA ILE A 604 -40.88 -26.80 19.01
C ILE A 604 -41.89 -27.44 18.06
N ASP A 605 -41.48 -27.70 16.81
CA ASP A 605 -42.34 -28.34 15.82
C ASP A 605 -41.65 -29.53 15.15
N GLY A 606 -42.24 -30.72 15.26
CA GLY A 606 -41.66 -31.99 14.82
C GLY A 606 -40.78 -32.67 15.87
N PHE A 607 -40.56 -32.05 17.04
CA PHE A 607 -39.58 -32.51 18.03
C PHE A 607 -40.10 -32.59 19.46
N THR A 608 -39.68 -33.63 20.17
CA THR A 608 -39.82 -33.79 21.61
C THR A 608 -38.68 -33.11 22.37
N VAL A 609 -39.00 -32.06 23.13
CA VAL A 609 -38.07 -31.33 24.00
C VAL A 609 -38.42 -31.56 25.47
N HIS A 610 -37.44 -31.76 26.34
CA HIS A 610 -37.68 -32.01 27.77
C HIS A 610 -36.81 -31.13 28.67
N ALA A 611 -37.28 -30.87 29.90
CA ALA A 611 -36.55 -30.10 30.90
C ALA A 611 -36.59 -30.77 32.28
N GLY A 612 -35.50 -30.66 33.02
CA GLY A 612 -35.40 -31.04 34.44
C GLY A 612 -34.98 -32.47 34.75
N TYR A 613 -34.88 -33.33 33.74
CA TYR A 613 -34.43 -34.72 33.84
C TYR A 613 -33.68 -35.14 32.58
N VAL A 614 -33.13 -36.35 32.55
CA VAL A 614 -32.31 -36.87 31.43
C VAL A 614 -33.06 -37.99 30.71
N ARG A 615 -33.10 -37.92 29.39
CA ARG A 615 -33.62 -38.99 28.52
C ARG A 615 -32.48 -39.69 27.79
N THR A 616 -32.67 -40.95 27.44
CA THR A 616 -31.69 -41.69 26.63
C THR A 616 -31.61 -41.21 25.18
N ILE A 617 -32.62 -40.47 24.69
CA ILE A 617 -32.66 -39.97 23.31
C ILE A 617 -31.51 -39.03 22.97
N ASP A 618 -31.04 -38.24 23.93
CA ASP A 618 -29.94 -37.28 23.76
C ASP A 618 -28.87 -37.40 24.84
N ASN A 619 -29.16 -38.08 25.96
CA ASN A 619 -28.24 -38.40 27.06
C ASN A 619 -27.47 -37.17 27.60
N TYR A 620 -28.09 -35.98 27.55
CA TYR A 620 -27.49 -34.73 27.97
C TYR A 620 -27.83 -34.42 29.43
N THR A 621 -26.80 -34.34 30.28
CA THR A 621 -26.95 -34.23 31.74
C THR A 621 -26.92 -32.80 32.27
N GLY A 622 -26.49 -31.82 31.46
CA GLY A 622 -26.41 -30.41 31.87
C GLY A 622 -27.78 -29.85 32.25
N ASN A 623 -27.86 -29.15 33.38
CA ASN A 623 -29.10 -28.53 33.82
C ASN A 623 -29.40 -27.25 33.04
N GLU A 624 -30.69 -26.90 32.99
CA GLU A 624 -31.18 -25.64 32.45
C GLU A 624 -30.52 -24.48 33.18
N ALA A 625 -29.99 -23.52 32.44
CA ALA A 625 -29.39 -22.31 32.98
C ALA A 625 -30.46 -21.38 33.56
N TYR A 626 -31.66 -21.40 32.98
CA TYR A 626 -32.76 -20.51 33.35
C TYR A 626 -34.04 -21.27 33.74
N PRO A 627 -34.01 -22.21 34.71
CA PRO A 627 -35.15 -23.06 35.01
C PRO A 627 -36.37 -22.24 35.46
N THR A 628 -36.16 -21.11 36.15
CA THR A 628 -37.22 -20.22 36.63
C THR A 628 -37.54 -19.07 35.67
N GLN A 629 -36.92 -19.02 34.48
CA GLN A 629 -37.11 -17.96 33.49
C GLN A 629 -36.79 -18.49 32.07
N LEU A 630 -37.49 -19.51 31.58
CA LEU A 630 -37.15 -20.23 30.35
C LEU A 630 -37.13 -19.34 29.09
N ALA A 631 -38.24 -19.22 28.37
CA ALA A 631 -38.35 -18.33 27.22
C ALA A 631 -39.52 -17.36 27.43
N ALA A 632 -39.49 -16.22 26.76
CA ALA A 632 -40.58 -15.24 26.77
C ALA A 632 -41.83 -15.77 26.06
N LYS A 633 -41.63 -16.64 25.08
CA LYS A 633 -42.72 -17.33 24.40
C LYS A 633 -42.31 -18.73 23.99
N ILE A 634 -43.17 -19.71 24.20
CA ILE A 634 -42.96 -21.08 23.75
C ILE A 634 -44.14 -21.53 22.91
N THR A 635 -43.87 -21.94 21.67
CA THR A 635 -44.87 -22.51 20.76
C THR A 635 -44.56 -23.98 20.52
N ILE A 636 -45.44 -24.86 20.99
CA ILE A 636 -45.46 -26.28 20.59
C ILE A 636 -46.30 -26.34 19.30
N GLY A 637 -45.65 -26.73 18.21
CA GLY A 637 -46.23 -26.79 16.88
C GLY A 637 -47.23 -27.95 16.72
N SER A 638 -47.74 -28.10 15.50
CA SER A 638 -48.81 -29.07 15.20
C SER A 638 -48.32 -30.38 14.59
N SER A 639 -47.05 -30.43 14.15
CA SER A 639 -46.44 -31.58 13.51
C SER A 639 -46.34 -32.79 14.47
N PRO A 640 -46.30 -34.04 13.98
CA PRO A 640 -46.08 -35.21 14.83
C PRO A 640 -44.81 -35.07 15.68
N ASN A 641 -44.85 -35.58 16.91
CA ASN A 641 -43.76 -35.54 17.89
C ASN A 641 -43.47 -34.17 18.52
N SER A 642 -44.18 -33.10 18.15
CA SER A 642 -44.09 -31.80 18.83
C SER A 642 -44.52 -31.93 20.28
N ALA A 643 -43.56 -31.91 21.21
CA ALA A 643 -43.87 -32.03 22.62
C ALA A 643 -42.88 -31.27 23.49
N LEU A 644 -43.37 -30.74 24.61
CA LEU A 644 -42.56 -30.15 25.67
C LEU A 644 -42.88 -30.84 27.00
N LEU A 645 -41.84 -31.40 27.63
CA LEU A 645 -41.98 -32.22 28.82
C LEU A 645 -41.22 -31.63 30.00
N PHE A 646 -41.91 -31.45 31.13
CA PHE A 646 -41.31 -31.01 32.39
C PHE A 646 -41.32 -32.15 33.40
N GLY A 647 -40.16 -32.46 33.95
CA GLY A 647 -40.01 -33.51 34.96
C GLY A 647 -38.87 -33.24 35.92
N SER A 648 -38.70 -34.12 36.90
CA SER A 648 -37.57 -34.08 37.82
C SER A 648 -37.22 -35.48 38.32
N THR A 649 -35.93 -35.79 38.39
CA THR A 649 -35.40 -37.01 39.01
C THR A 649 -34.79 -36.76 40.40
N SER A 650 -34.74 -35.51 40.86
CA SER A 650 -33.99 -35.09 42.06
C SER A 650 -34.82 -34.30 43.09
N GLY A 651 -36.14 -34.48 43.14
CA GLY A 651 -37.03 -33.78 44.06
C GLY A 651 -37.94 -32.75 43.39
N ALA A 652 -38.64 -31.93 44.19
CA ALA A 652 -39.56 -30.92 43.67
C ALA A 652 -38.81 -29.87 42.83
N LYS A 653 -39.42 -29.41 41.73
CA LYS A 653 -38.83 -28.40 40.85
C LYS A 653 -39.88 -27.44 40.31
N THR A 654 -39.52 -26.16 40.30
CA THR A 654 -40.30 -25.13 39.62
C THR A 654 -39.61 -24.76 38.33
N PHE A 655 -40.36 -24.89 37.24
CA PHE A 655 -40.05 -24.28 35.96
C PHE A 655 -40.93 -23.07 35.76
N ALA A 656 -40.40 -22.01 35.19
CA ALA A 656 -41.23 -20.86 34.86
C ALA A 656 -40.78 -20.23 33.55
N LEU A 657 -41.75 -19.76 32.77
CA LEU A 657 -41.48 -18.88 31.64
C LEU A 657 -41.12 -17.47 32.14
N ASN A 658 -40.64 -16.60 31.26
CA ASN A 658 -40.12 -15.30 31.65
C ASN A 658 -41.12 -14.45 32.47
N TYR A 659 -40.67 -13.93 33.60
CA TYR A 659 -41.40 -13.02 34.49
C TYR A 659 -41.12 -11.52 34.23
N GLY A 660 -40.39 -11.21 33.16
CA GLY A 660 -39.94 -9.86 32.84
C GLY A 660 -41.08 -8.84 32.83
N THR A 661 -40.81 -7.65 33.37
CA THR A 661 -41.79 -6.56 33.63
C THR A 661 -42.41 -5.93 32.38
N GLY A 662 -42.09 -6.41 31.17
CA GLY A 662 -42.61 -5.88 29.91
C GLY A 662 -43.41 -6.88 29.05
N ILE A 663 -43.10 -8.17 29.12
CA ILE A 663 -43.78 -9.23 28.35
C ILE A 663 -43.80 -10.50 29.22
N PRO A 664 -44.89 -10.77 29.96
CA PRO A 664 -44.99 -11.99 30.76
C PRO A 664 -45.05 -13.22 29.85
N GLY A 665 -44.42 -14.31 30.27
CA GLY A 665 -44.14 -15.47 29.42
C GLY A 665 -45.39 -16.20 28.94
N GLU A 666 -45.51 -16.42 27.63
CA GLU A 666 -46.66 -17.10 26.99
C GLU A 666 -46.31 -18.53 26.54
N LEU A 667 -47.23 -19.48 26.72
CA LEU A 667 -47.13 -20.82 26.13
C LEU A 667 -48.30 -21.09 25.19
N ILE A 668 -48.01 -21.49 23.96
CA ILE A 668 -48.99 -21.91 22.95
C ILE A 668 -48.78 -23.39 22.66
N ASN A 669 -49.81 -24.20 22.88
CA ASN A 669 -49.82 -25.61 22.55
C ASN A 669 -50.78 -25.89 21.40
N ASN A 670 -50.24 -26.25 20.24
CA ASN A 670 -51.02 -26.59 19.06
C ASN A 670 -51.11 -28.11 18.79
N ARG A 671 -50.42 -28.94 19.58
CA ARG A 671 -50.31 -30.37 19.28
C ARG A 671 -51.45 -31.17 19.88
N GLN A 672 -52.20 -31.89 19.03
CA GLN A 672 -53.05 -33.00 19.43
C GLN A 672 -52.19 -34.26 19.59
N GLY A 673 -51.81 -34.58 20.83
CA GLY A 673 -50.99 -35.74 21.15
C GLY A 673 -51.75 -37.05 21.00
N THR A 674 -51.08 -38.09 20.53
CA THR A 674 -51.63 -39.46 20.46
C THR A 674 -50.95 -40.42 21.44
N ALA A 675 -49.85 -40.00 22.07
CA ALA A 675 -49.11 -40.83 23.00
C ALA A 675 -49.86 -41.01 24.33
N THR A 676 -49.90 -42.26 24.80
CA THR A 676 -50.39 -42.57 26.15
C THR A 676 -49.28 -42.29 27.16
N ILE A 677 -49.44 -41.24 27.98
CA ILE A 677 -48.47 -40.87 29.02
C ILE A 677 -48.92 -41.44 30.38
N SER A 678 -48.05 -42.22 31.01
CA SER A 678 -48.28 -42.74 32.37
C SER A 678 -47.94 -41.70 33.44
N SER A 679 -48.78 -41.62 34.48
CA SER A 679 -48.52 -40.77 35.65
C SER A 679 -47.33 -41.27 36.47
N GLY A 680 -46.53 -40.36 37.03
CA GLY A 680 -45.67 -40.65 38.19
C GLY A 680 -44.17 -40.89 37.92
N THR A 681 -43.72 -40.95 36.67
CA THR A 681 -42.29 -41.00 36.33
C THR A 681 -42.03 -40.31 34.99
N PRO A 682 -41.06 -39.38 34.90
CA PRO A 682 -40.65 -38.80 33.63
C PRO A 682 -40.19 -39.87 32.63
N ASP A 683 -40.58 -39.75 31.36
CA ASP A 683 -40.16 -40.72 30.33
C ASP A 683 -38.67 -40.59 30.03
N THR A 684 -37.84 -41.52 30.52
CA THR A 684 -36.40 -41.57 30.28
C THR A 684 -36.00 -42.32 29.01
N GLY A 685 -36.98 -42.75 28.19
CA GLY A 685 -36.77 -43.54 26.98
C GLY A 685 -36.05 -42.82 25.84
N SER A 686 -35.80 -43.57 24.77
CA SER A 686 -35.06 -43.12 23.56
C SER A 686 -35.97 -42.76 22.38
N SER A 687 -37.29 -42.94 22.51
CA SER A 687 -38.25 -42.68 21.43
C SER A 687 -38.82 -41.26 21.53
N PRO A 688 -39.07 -40.56 20.42
CA PRO A 688 -39.86 -39.33 20.43
C PRO A 688 -41.24 -39.56 21.04
N ILE A 689 -41.78 -38.54 21.71
CA ILE A 689 -43.12 -38.55 22.28
C ILE A 689 -44.00 -37.58 21.52
N ASP A 690 -45.18 -38.07 21.13
CA ASP A 690 -46.20 -37.29 20.47
C ASP A 690 -47.34 -36.90 21.43
N ALA A 691 -47.12 -35.87 22.26
CA ALA A 691 -47.99 -35.58 23.42
C ALA A 691 -48.39 -34.10 23.63
N GLY A 692 -47.84 -33.13 22.89
CA GLY A 692 -48.04 -31.72 23.21
C GLY A 692 -47.36 -31.32 24.52
N LEU A 693 -48.09 -30.73 25.48
CA LEU A 693 -47.52 -30.33 26.77
C LEU A 693 -47.64 -31.46 27.80
N VAL A 694 -46.53 -31.82 28.45
CA VAL A 694 -46.49 -32.81 29.53
C VAL A 694 -45.84 -32.22 30.78
N VAL A 695 -46.49 -32.31 31.92
CA VAL A 695 -45.93 -31.95 33.24
C VAL A 695 -46.03 -33.17 34.15
N TYR A 696 -44.90 -33.77 34.47
CA TYR A 696 -44.82 -34.97 35.29
C TYR A 696 -44.94 -34.66 36.80
N THR A 697 -45.13 -35.72 37.58
CA THR A 697 -44.95 -35.76 39.04
C THR A 697 -44.03 -36.93 39.35
N THR A 698 -43.17 -36.82 40.37
CA THR A 698 -42.24 -37.90 40.73
C THR A 698 -42.37 -38.21 42.22
N ALA A 699 -42.98 -39.35 42.57
CA ALA A 699 -42.93 -39.96 43.92
C ALA A 699 -43.12 -38.98 45.10
N GLY A 700 -44.11 -38.09 45.04
CA GLY A 700 -44.41 -37.11 46.09
C GLY A 700 -43.69 -35.76 45.96
N ASN A 701 -42.94 -35.56 44.88
CA ASN A 701 -42.32 -34.29 44.53
C ASN A 701 -43.08 -33.61 43.39
N GLU A 702 -43.58 -32.41 43.67
CA GLU A 702 -44.34 -31.59 42.75
C GLU A 702 -43.42 -30.94 41.72
N VAL A 703 -43.74 -31.08 40.43
CA VAL A 703 -43.19 -30.23 39.38
C VAL A 703 -44.21 -29.13 39.13
N THR A 704 -43.80 -27.89 39.31
CA THR A 704 -44.62 -26.71 39.06
C THR A 704 -44.14 -26.05 37.77
N LEU A 705 -45.04 -25.82 36.82
CA LEU A 705 -44.80 -25.00 35.64
C LEU A 705 -45.56 -23.69 35.78
N GLN A 706 -44.85 -22.56 35.82
CA GLN A 706 -45.46 -21.23 35.91
C GLN A 706 -45.43 -20.53 34.55
N ILE A 707 -46.59 -20.03 34.12
CA ILE A 707 -46.83 -19.41 32.81
C ILE A 707 -47.47 -18.04 33.03
N PRO A 708 -46.67 -16.99 33.26
CA PRO A 708 -47.17 -15.71 33.77
C PRO A 708 -48.06 -14.95 32.78
N GLY A 709 -47.80 -15.09 31.47
CA GLY A 709 -48.48 -14.33 30.41
C GLY A 709 -49.74 -15.00 29.87
N GLY A 710 -49.82 -16.33 29.95
CA GLY A 710 -50.98 -17.09 29.52
C GLY A 710 -50.64 -18.40 28.83
N LEU A 711 -51.57 -19.35 28.92
CA LEU A 711 -51.52 -20.64 28.25
C LEU A 711 -52.65 -20.71 27.21
N THR A 712 -52.28 -20.79 25.93
CA THR A 712 -53.20 -21.01 24.82
C THR A 712 -53.13 -22.47 24.40
N ASN A 713 -54.19 -23.24 24.61
CA ASN A 713 -54.31 -24.62 24.12
C ASN A 713 -55.26 -24.65 22.92
N ALA A 714 -54.74 -24.95 21.73
CA ALA A 714 -55.53 -24.97 20.50
C ALA A 714 -56.64 -26.04 20.56
N SER A 715 -57.66 -25.92 19.70
CA SER A 715 -58.73 -26.91 19.62
C SER A 715 -58.16 -28.30 19.30
N GLY A 716 -58.46 -29.29 20.15
CA GLY A 716 -57.92 -30.65 20.03
C GLY A 716 -56.50 -30.84 20.57
N ALA A 717 -55.78 -29.78 20.94
CA ALA A 717 -54.44 -29.91 21.51
C ALA A 717 -54.48 -30.57 22.91
N THR A 718 -53.45 -31.36 23.22
CA THR A 718 -53.41 -32.23 24.39
C THR A 718 -52.44 -31.72 25.45
N ILE A 719 -52.89 -31.73 26.70
CA ILE A 719 -52.07 -31.43 27.88
C ILE A 719 -52.17 -32.63 28.83
N HIS A 720 -51.02 -33.22 29.15
CA HIS A 720 -50.88 -34.25 30.18
C HIS A 720 -50.31 -33.61 31.45
N ASN A 721 -51.17 -33.21 32.38
CA ASN A 721 -50.74 -32.63 33.65
C ASN A 721 -50.88 -33.63 34.80
N PHE A 722 -49.75 -34.03 35.38
CA PHE A 722 -49.68 -34.81 36.61
C PHE A 722 -49.06 -34.02 37.78
N GLY A 723 -48.52 -32.83 37.52
CA GLY A 723 -48.00 -31.89 38.52
C GLY A 723 -48.91 -30.66 38.63
N THR A 724 -48.29 -29.48 38.74
CA THR A 724 -48.99 -28.21 38.88
C THR A 724 -48.64 -27.28 37.72
N ILE A 725 -49.67 -26.66 37.13
CA ILE A 725 -49.52 -25.61 36.11
C ILE A 725 -50.18 -24.36 36.67
N GLU A 726 -49.40 -23.30 36.84
CA GLU A 726 -49.86 -21.98 37.27
C GLU A 726 -49.92 -21.06 36.05
N VAL A 727 -51.08 -20.46 35.78
CA VAL A 727 -51.29 -19.61 34.59
C VAL A 727 -51.80 -18.24 35.01
N GLY A 728 -51.14 -17.20 34.51
CA GLY A 728 -51.46 -15.81 34.82
C GLY A 728 -50.59 -15.22 35.94
N PRO A 729 -50.80 -13.92 36.23
CA PRO A 729 -50.05 -13.18 37.24
C PRO A 729 -50.40 -13.54 38.69
#